data_AF-A0A6A6WSY1-F1
#
_entry.id   AF-A0A6A6WSY1-F1
#
_cell.length_a   1.000
_cell.length_b   1.000
_cell.length_c   1.000
_cell.angle_alpha   90.00
_cell.angle_beta   90.00
_cell.angle_gamma   90.00
#
_symmetry.space_group_name_H-M   'P 1'
#
loop_
_entity.id
_entity.type
_entity.pdbx_description
1 polymer ?
#
loop_
_entity_poly.entity_id
_entity_poly.type
_entity_poly.pdbx_seq_one_letter_code
_entity_poly.pdbx_strand_id
1 'polypeptide(L)'
;MVAFFGLVVGLVSLGLASAQAVSTDGTCGGTGKVTCLGSSFGNCCSQFGWCGSTTNHCGIGCQSAFGSCTGSNPSSSVTRSTSSTRSSSAPSSLATKVSTDATCGGTGGYTCQGSTFGSCCSSSGWCGSTTAYCGTGCQPGFGTCTGTSISSSAIFSSIRTSSTTRTSSVMASPTASQSAQQCLNGKNVPYKMTSDTAYAGLVKPYNLRLPYKPAVVVIPTTNQHIQDAVLCASQAGIKVQAKSGGHSYASFSSGGKDGSMMIDLQSLQTISVDQAGVATVGGGVRLGNLANGIWNSGQRALSHGTCPGVGIGGHFTHGGYGHTSRNYGLAMDQIIAADVVLANGTLIKATSSQSPDIFWAIRGAADSIGIVTTFYLQTRPAPSSITYIQFDFSGVLNSKTTFTNTFLHIQDVAKNSSVTDSKLSFGVYLDNYGTYSLSGAYFGSVADFNSKVRPELLRTLSTPTATVQSMSWYDYLVKVSGKTTIQVPTTGYDEHDNFFAKSLTVPESTGLTSAALNALYDYLKTSGSVDYYIIINLYGGPGSAINTKDTAFAAYSDRDSLWVLQNYGSTSASIGFVNGINSAIINAQPQTGFGAYLNYVDPSYDAATAHKLYYGDAVYSRLATLKAQVDPKSVFWNPQAIGA
;
A
#
# COMPACT_ATOMS: atom_id res chain seq x y z
N MET A 1 58.89 12.56 -23.52
CA MET A 1 58.38 12.58 -24.90
C MET A 1 56.91 13.00 -24.81
N VAL A 2 56.64 14.31 -24.66
CA VAL A 2 56.19 15.28 -25.72
C VAL A 2 54.79 14.88 -26.24
N ALA A 3 53.70 15.66 -26.15
CA ALA A 3 53.41 17.09 -25.96
C ALA A 3 52.02 17.25 -25.27
N PHE A 4 51.79 18.13 -24.28
CA PHE A 4 51.43 19.57 -24.35
C PHE A 4 50.46 20.02 -25.45
N PHE A 5 49.24 20.43 -25.05
CA PHE A 5 48.71 21.79 -25.23
C PHE A 5 47.57 22.03 -24.23
N GLY A 6 47.65 23.15 -23.49
CA GLY A 6 46.56 23.67 -22.67
C GLY A 6 46.09 25.01 -23.19
N LEU A 7 44.89 25.42 -22.82
CA LEU A 7 44.54 26.83 -22.63
C LEU A 7 43.32 26.96 -21.70
N VAL A 8 43.40 27.95 -20.81
CA VAL A 8 42.38 28.39 -19.85
C VAL A 8 41.94 29.82 -20.26
N VAL A 9 40.81 30.26 -19.68
CA VAL A 9 40.23 31.64 -19.57
C VAL A 9 39.15 31.93 -20.64
N GLY A 10 37.96 32.46 -20.35
CA GLY A 10 37.30 32.99 -19.15
C GLY A 10 35.84 33.39 -19.47
N LEU A 11 35.06 33.75 -18.44
CA LEU A 11 33.63 34.11 -18.48
C LEU A 11 33.31 35.35 -19.33
N VAL A 12 32.12 35.37 -19.97
CA VAL A 12 31.20 36.54 -20.03
C VAL A 12 29.74 36.06 -20.13
N SER A 13 28.88 36.52 -19.22
CA SER A 13 27.41 36.44 -19.30
C SER A 13 26.85 37.63 -20.08
N LEU A 14 25.94 37.37 -21.04
CA LEU A 14 25.05 38.38 -21.63
C LEU A 14 23.64 37.77 -21.74
N GLY A 15 22.68 38.40 -21.06
CA GLY A 15 21.28 38.01 -21.03
C GLY A 15 20.59 38.32 -22.36
N LEU A 16 19.90 37.31 -22.89
CA LEU A 16 18.87 37.43 -23.92
C LEU A 16 17.58 36.88 -23.33
N ALA A 17 16.52 37.69 -23.31
CA ALA A 17 15.18 37.23 -22.98
C ALA A 17 14.78 36.17 -24.01
N SER A 18 14.75 34.91 -23.56
CA SER A 18 14.37 33.75 -24.38
C SER A 18 12.94 33.95 -24.89
N ALA A 19 12.75 34.04 -26.21
CA ALA A 19 11.44 33.87 -26.81
C ALA A 19 10.94 32.46 -26.42
N GLN A 20 9.83 32.39 -25.69
CA GLN A 20 9.24 31.12 -25.27
C GLN A 20 8.77 30.36 -26.53
N ALA A 21 9.09 29.07 -26.63
CA ALA A 21 8.66 28.26 -27.77
C ALA A 21 7.14 28.03 -27.72
N VAL A 22 6.48 28.13 -28.88
CA VAL A 22 5.02 27.95 -29.01
C VAL A 22 4.67 26.47 -28.85
N SER A 23 3.65 26.17 -28.06
CA SER A 23 3.18 24.81 -27.77
C SER A 23 2.73 24.09 -29.05
N THR A 24 3.35 22.93 -29.31
CA THR A 24 3.03 22.03 -30.43
C THR A 24 2.21 20.81 -30.02
N ASP A 25 2.08 20.53 -28.72
CA ASP A 25 1.38 19.36 -28.17
C ASP A 25 0.22 19.73 -27.23
N GLY A 26 -0.08 21.03 -27.09
CA GLY A 26 -1.15 21.55 -26.26
C GLY A 26 -0.76 21.79 -24.81
N THR A 27 0.48 21.52 -24.40
CA THR A 27 0.96 21.79 -23.03
C THR A 27 1.60 23.18 -22.91
N CYS A 28 1.54 23.78 -21.72
CA CYS A 28 2.12 25.09 -21.43
C CYS A 28 2.67 25.19 -20.01
N GLY A 29 3.69 26.02 -19.80
CA GLY A 29 4.39 26.13 -18.51
C GLY A 29 5.38 24.98 -18.25
N GLY A 30 5.76 24.77 -16.98
CA GLY A 30 6.71 23.73 -16.56
C GLY A 30 8.19 24.01 -16.91
N THR A 31 9.04 22.98 -16.79
CA THR A 31 10.50 23.05 -17.04
C THR A 31 10.87 23.44 -18.47
N GLY A 32 9.97 23.22 -19.44
CA GLY A 32 10.16 23.57 -20.85
C GLY A 32 9.87 25.03 -21.22
N LYS A 33 9.25 25.83 -20.32
CA LYS A 33 8.87 27.25 -20.55
C LYS A 33 8.20 27.52 -21.91
N VAL A 34 7.26 26.65 -22.30
CA VAL A 34 6.52 26.76 -23.57
C VAL A 34 5.23 27.60 -23.42
N THR A 35 4.89 28.37 -24.45
CA THR A 35 3.77 29.33 -24.47
C THR A 35 2.62 28.89 -25.36
N CYS A 36 1.39 29.24 -24.98
CA CYS A 36 0.20 29.06 -25.80
C CYS A 36 -0.02 30.19 -26.82
N LEU A 37 0.71 31.31 -26.71
CA LEU A 37 0.56 32.44 -27.64
C LEU A 37 0.94 32.02 -29.06
N GLY A 38 -0.05 31.97 -29.96
CA GLY A 38 0.10 31.53 -31.35
C GLY A 38 -0.07 30.03 -31.55
N SER A 39 -0.47 29.27 -30.53
CA SER A 39 -0.71 27.83 -30.64
C SER A 39 -2.05 27.51 -31.31
N SER A 40 -2.12 26.41 -32.07
CA SER A 40 -3.34 25.90 -32.69
C SER A 40 -4.40 25.42 -31.69
N PHE A 41 -4.01 25.19 -30.43
CA PHE A 41 -4.90 24.73 -29.36
C PHE A 41 -5.61 25.90 -28.64
N GLY A 42 -5.16 27.12 -28.86
CA GLY A 42 -5.68 28.33 -28.22
C GLY A 42 -4.60 29.10 -27.45
N ASN A 43 -4.86 30.38 -27.17
CA ASN A 43 -3.85 31.32 -26.68
C ASN A 43 -3.69 31.38 -25.16
N CYS A 44 -4.53 30.69 -24.39
CA CYS A 44 -4.56 30.77 -22.94
C CYS A 44 -3.93 29.53 -22.30
N CYS A 45 -3.08 29.72 -21.29
CA CYS A 45 -2.49 28.64 -20.53
C CYS A 45 -3.24 28.44 -19.22
N SER A 46 -3.93 27.31 -19.05
CA SER A 46 -4.69 27.03 -17.82
C SER A 46 -3.79 26.82 -16.60
N GLN A 47 -4.35 26.88 -15.39
CA GLN A 47 -3.63 26.54 -14.15
C GLN A 47 -3.05 25.11 -14.11
N PHE A 48 -3.53 24.23 -15.00
CA PHE A 48 -3.10 22.85 -15.10
C PHE A 48 -2.08 22.61 -16.22
N GLY A 49 -1.60 23.67 -16.87
CA GLY A 49 -0.55 23.58 -17.90
C GLY A 49 -1.03 23.13 -19.28
N TRP A 50 -2.24 23.52 -19.67
CA TRP A 50 -2.83 23.20 -20.99
C TRP A 50 -3.29 24.45 -21.76
N CYS A 51 -3.07 24.44 -23.08
CA CYS A 51 -3.49 25.48 -24.01
C CYS A 51 -4.97 25.35 -24.39
N GLY A 52 -5.68 26.47 -24.42
CA GLY A 52 -7.08 26.54 -24.82
C GLY A 52 -7.55 27.96 -25.10
N SER A 53 -8.81 28.09 -25.54
CA SER A 53 -9.47 29.38 -25.81
C SER A 53 -10.74 29.60 -24.98
N THR A 54 -11.09 28.66 -24.09
CA THR A 54 -12.32 28.73 -23.27
C THR A 54 -12.06 29.41 -21.92
N THR A 55 -13.13 29.80 -21.23
CA THR A 55 -13.07 30.42 -19.90
C THR A 55 -12.33 29.58 -18.86
N ASN A 56 -12.35 28.25 -19.00
CA ASN A 56 -11.59 27.34 -18.13
C ASN A 56 -10.06 27.44 -18.33
N HIS A 57 -9.62 27.93 -19.49
CA HIS A 57 -8.21 28.11 -19.83
C HIS A 57 -7.76 29.56 -19.65
N CYS A 58 -8.62 30.53 -19.98
CA CYS A 58 -8.31 31.95 -19.92
C CYS A 58 -8.68 32.63 -18.58
N GLY A 59 -9.53 31.98 -17.77
CA GLY A 59 -10.08 32.53 -16.53
C GLY A 59 -9.20 32.34 -15.29
N ILE A 60 -9.82 32.03 -14.16
CA ILE A 60 -9.16 31.94 -12.85
C ILE A 60 -8.02 30.90 -12.89
N GLY A 61 -6.83 31.31 -12.45
CA GLY A 61 -5.64 30.46 -12.42
C GLY A 61 -4.88 30.38 -13.75
N CYS A 62 -5.34 31.06 -14.80
CA CYS A 62 -4.60 31.15 -16.06
C CYS A 62 -3.18 31.72 -15.83
N GLN A 63 -2.19 31.05 -16.41
CA GLN A 63 -0.77 31.38 -16.26
C GLN A 63 -0.36 32.45 -17.29
N SER A 64 -0.43 33.73 -16.88
CA SER A 64 -0.16 34.88 -17.77
C SER A 64 1.26 34.93 -18.31
N ALA A 65 2.20 34.21 -17.70
CA ALA A 65 3.57 34.06 -18.20
C ALA A 65 3.67 33.19 -19.46
N PHE A 66 2.63 32.40 -19.78
CA PHE A 66 2.62 31.40 -20.87
C PHE A 66 1.35 31.45 -21.73
N GLY A 67 0.50 32.49 -21.58
CA GLY A 67 -0.73 32.63 -22.35
C GLY A 67 -1.49 33.93 -22.06
N SER A 68 -2.53 34.23 -22.83
CA SER A 68 -3.34 35.45 -22.72
C SER A 68 -4.51 35.27 -21.76
N CYS A 69 -4.36 35.67 -20.50
CA CYS A 69 -5.36 35.48 -19.45
C CYS A 69 -6.34 36.65 -19.31
N THR A 70 -7.58 36.38 -18.93
CA THR A 70 -8.70 37.35 -18.87
C THR A 70 -9.27 37.57 -17.46
N GLY A 71 -8.54 37.25 -16.38
CA GLY A 71 -9.06 37.37 -15.00
C GLY A 71 -8.06 37.90 -13.97
N SER A 72 -8.36 39.08 -13.42
CA SER A 72 -7.67 39.75 -12.30
C SER A 72 -8.08 39.19 -10.92
N ASN A 73 -7.10 39.00 -10.04
CA ASN A 73 -7.21 38.54 -8.63
C ASN A 73 -7.78 39.66 -7.72
N PRO A 74 -8.48 39.36 -6.58
CA PRO A 74 -7.76 39.37 -5.30
C PRO A 74 -8.27 38.43 -4.17
N SER A 75 -7.30 37.76 -3.54
CA SER A 75 -6.94 37.70 -2.10
C SER A 75 -7.98 37.74 -0.95
N SER A 76 -7.86 36.72 -0.07
CA SER A 76 -7.85 36.73 1.41
C SER A 76 -9.08 37.16 2.26
N SER A 77 -9.60 36.20 3.06
CA SER A 77 -9.59 36.17 4.55
C SER A 77 -10.83 35.47 5.13
N VAL A 78 -10.62 34.40 5.90
CA VAL A 78 -11.67 33.77 6.72
C VAL A 78 -11.30 34.02 8.18
N THR A 79 -12.11 34.79 8.88
CA THR A 79 -12.03 35.01 10.32
C THR A 79 -12.96 34.05 11.04
N ARG A 80 -12.44 33.49 12.13
CA ARG A 80 -13.05 32.53 13.05
C ARG A 80 -13.94 33.24 14.06
N SER A 81 -15.11 32.69 14.38
CA SER A 81 -15.81 32.99 15.64
C SER A 81 -16.62 31.79 16.14
N THR A 82 -16.27 31.38 17.36
CA THR A 82 -16.92 30.37 18.21
C THR A 82 -18.12 30.96 18.96
N SER A 83 -19.23 30.22 19.09
CA SER A 83 -19.97 30.16 20.36
C SER A 83 -20.93 28.96 20.43
N SER A 84 -20.88 28.31 21.59
CA SER A 84 -21.77 27.26 22.09
C SER A 84 -23.24 27.66 22.18
N THR A 85 -24.17 26.70 22.05
CA THR A 85 -25.00 26.18 23.17
C THR A 85 -26.01 25.14 22.67
N ARG A 86 -26.25 24.11 23.49
CA ARG A 86 -27.32 23.12 23.33
C ARG A 86 -28.64 23.71 23.83
N SER A 87 -29.74 23.47 23.11
CA SER A 87 -30.92 22.78 23.66
C SER A 87 -32.03 22.65 22.63
N SER A 88 -32.70 21.51 22.74
CA SER A 88 -33.80 20.96 21.97
C SER A 88 -35.15 21.61 22.30
N SER A 89 -35.92 21.95 21.27
CA SER A 89 -37.39 21.95 21.29
C SER A 89 -37.95 21.86 19.87
N ALA A 90 -39.03 21.09 19.73
CA ALA A 90 -39.63 20.63 18.47
C ALA A 90 -40.31 21.75 17.65
N PRO A 91 -40.40 21.65 16.30
CA PRO A 91 -41.22 22.55 15.51
C PRO A 91 -42.53 21.91 14.99
N SER A 92 -43.56 22.74 15.05
CA SER A 92 -44.85 22.67 14.37
C SER A 92 -44.73 22.72 12.83
N SER A 93 -45.77 22.20 12.16
CA SER A 93 -45.98 22.05 10.71
C SER A 93 -45.61 23.27 9.85
N LEU A 94 -44.60 23.11 8.99
CA LEU A 94 -44.32 23.99 7.84
C LEU A 94 -44.88 23.39 6.55
N ALA A 95 -45.54 24.21 5.74
CA ALA A 95 -45.92 23.87 4.37
C ALA A 95 -44.67 23.54 3.55
N THR A 96 -44.58 22.31 3.05
CA THR A 96 -43.40 21.77 2.36
C THR A 96 -43.39 22.20 0.89
N LYS A 97 -42.23 22.67 0.39
CA LYS A 97 -42.04 23.07 -1.02
C LYS A 97 -41.81 21.82 -1.89
N VAL A 98 -42.38 21.75 -3.09
CA VAL A 98 -42.17 20.60 -4.00
C VAL A 98 -40.72 20.55 -4.50
N SER A 99 -40.11 19.38 -4.46
CA SER A 99 -38.72 19.14 -4.86
C SER A 99 -38.50 19.40 -6.36
N THR A 100 -37.46 20.17 -6.69
CA THR A 100 -37.02 20.50 -8.06
C THR A 100 -35.68 19.86 -8.45
N ASP A 101 -34.98 19.25 -7.50
CA ASP A 101 -33.64 18.65 -7.65
C ASP A 101 -33.59 17.19 -7.18
N ALA A 102 -34.76 16.58 -6.97
CA ALA A 102 -34.98 15.23 -6.45
C ALA A 102 -34.62 15.02 -4.97
N THR A 103 -34.26 16.06 -4.21
CA THR A 103 -34.02 15.95 -2.75
C THR A 103 -35.31 16.15 -1.95
N CYS A 104 -35.43 15.47 -0.80
CA CYS A 104 -36.58 15.57 0.11
C CYS A 104 -36.18 15.35 1.57
N GLY A 105 -36.97 15.93 2.49
CA GLY A 105 -36.64 15.92 3.92
C GLY A 105 -35.48 16.85 4.30
N GLY A 106 -34.92 16.67 5.50
CA GLY A 106 -33.83 17.50 6.04
C GLY A 106 -34.23 18.93 6.42
N THR A 107 -33.24 19.81 6.65
CA THR A 107 -33.45 21.21 7.06
C THR A 107 -34.10 22.09 5.97
N GLY A 108 -34.12 21.62 4.72
CA GLY A 108 -34.76 22.30 3.58
C GLY A 108 -36.26 22.07 3.43
N GLY A 109 -36.82 21.04 4.07
CA GLY A 109 -38.27 20.81 4.14
C GLY A 109 -38.97 20.53 2.80
N TYR A 110 -38.27 19.98 1.80
CA TYR A 110 -38.85 19.69 0.48
C TYR A 110 -39.70 18.40 0.48
N THR A 111 -40.83 18.42 -0.24
CA THR A 111 -41.71 17.26 -0.47
C THR A 111 -41.59 16.73 -1.90
N CYS A 112 -41.67 15.41 -2.04
CA CYS A 112 -41.75 14.72 -3.32
C CYS A 112 -43.16 14.70 -3.90
N GLN A 113 -44.19 15.01 -3.09
CA GLN A 113 -45.57 14.98 -3.54
C GLN A 113 -45.82 16.06 -4.62
N GLY A 114 -46.06 15.62 -5.86
CA GLY A 114 -46.20 16.51 -7.02
C GLY A 114 -44.92 16.78 -7.80
N SER A 115 -43.80 16.15 -7.42
CA SER A 115 -42.53 16.25 -8.15
C SER A 115 -42.49 15.33 -9.37
N THR A 116 -41.74 15.72 -10.42
CA THR A 116 -41.52 14.91 -11.62
C THR A 116 -40.64 13.67 -11.37
N PHE A 117 -39.92 13.63 -10.24
CA PHE A 117 -39.03 12.52 -9.88
C PHE A 117 -39.75 11.35 -9.21
N GLY A 118 -41.03 11.54 -8.82
CA GLY A 118 -41.84 10.56 -8.12
C GLY A 118 -42.29 11.06 -6.74
N SER A 119 -43.38 10.49 -6.25
CA SER A 119 -44.10 11.03 -5.06
C SER A 119 -43.55 10.56 -3.72
N CYS A 120 -42.62 9.61 -3.67
CA CYS A 120 -42.13 8.99 -2.44
C CYS A 120 -40.78 9.55 -2.02
N CYS A 121 -40.61 9.85 -0.72
CA CYS A 121 -39.35 10.30 -0.16
C CYS A 121 -38.65 9.15 0.56
N SER A 122 -37.51 8.69 0.04
CA SER A 122 -36.73 7.59 0.63
C SER A 122 -36.12 7.95 1.98
N SER A 123 -35.67 6.94 2.74
CA SER A 123 -34.92 7.14 4.00
C SER A 123 -33.62 7.92 3.81
N SER A 124 -33.07 7.96 2.59
CA SER A 124 -31.86 8.70 2.23
C SER A 124 -32.12 10.13 1.74
N GLY A 125 -33.37 10.60 1.76
CA GLY A 125 -33.72 11.98 1.39
C GLY A 125 -33.83 12.25 -0.11
N TRP A 126 -34.23 11.24 -0.89
CA TRP A 126 -34.41 11.34 -2.35
C TRP A 126 -35.83 10.98 -2.81
N CYS A 127 -36.32 11.67 -3.84
CA CYS A 127 -37.60 11.44 -4.49
C CYS A 127 -37.55 10.29 -5.51
N GLY A 128 -38.61 9.47 -5.52
CA GLY A 128 -38.77 8.36 -6.46
C GLY A 128 -40.18 7.76 -6.43
N SER A 129 -40.45 6.79 -7.32
CA SER A 129 -41.75 6.10 -7.42
C SER A 129 -41.68 4.59 -7.19
N THR A 130 -40.49 4.02 -6.97
CA THR A 130 -40.33 2.56 -6.79
C THR A 130 -40.37 2.17 -5.32
N THR A 131 -40.49 0.87 -5.03
CA THR A 131 -40.47 0.32 -3.66
C THR A 131 -39.20 0.68 -2.87
N ALA A 132 -38.09 0.99 -3.54
CA ALA A 132 -36.88 1.49 -2.89
C ALA A 132 -37.07 2.88 -2.24
N TYR A 133 -38.02 3.68 -2.76
CA TYR A 133 -38.33 5.02 -2.26
C TYR A 133 -39.61 5.03 -1.43
N CYS A 134 -40.61 4.24 -1.80
CA CYS A 134 -41.92 4.20 -1.15
C CYS A 134 -42.01 3.18 0.00
N GLY A 135 -41.07 2.22 0.08
CA GLY A 135 -41.09 1.12 1.03
C GLY A 135 -40.52 1.46 2.41
N THR A 136 -39.85 0.49 3.03
CA THR A 136 -39.34 0.61 4.41
C THR A 136 -38.41 1.80 4.57
N GLY A 137 -38.73 2.68 5.54
CA GLY A 137 -37.95 3.90 5.81
C GLY A 137 -38.35 5.11 4.96
N CYS A 138 -39.37 5.00 4.11
CA CYS A 138 -39.97 6.15 3.44
C CYS A 138 -40.46 7.19 4.48
N GLN A 139 -40.27 8.46 4.17
CA GLN A 139 -40.56 9.60 5.05
C GLN A 139 -41.96 10.18 4.74
N PRO A 140 -43.03 9.82 5.49
CA PRO A 140 -44.41 10.19 5.15
C PRO A 140 -44.71 11.69 5.26
N GLY A 141 -43.86 12.46 5.96
CA GLY A 141 -43.96 13.93 6.01
C GLY A 141 -43.48 14.64 4.73
N PHE A 142 -42.78 13.93 3.85
CA PHE A 142 -42.15 14.49 2.65
C PHE A 142 -42.45 13.69 1.37
N GLY A 143 -43.35 12.70 1.42
CA GLY A 143 -43.77 11.90 0.27
C GLY A 143 -44.81 10.83 0.63
N THR A 144 -45.32 10.14 -0.39
CA THR A 144 -46.34 9.08 -0.25
C THR A 144 -45.68 7.72 0.03
N CYS A 145 -45.81 7.20 1.25
CA CYS A 145 -45.18 5.94 1.63
C CYS A 145 -46.16 4.77 1.59
N THR A 146 -45.71 3.62 1.11
CA THR A 146 -46.47 2.37 1.11
C THR A 146 -46.11 1.57 2.36
N GLY A 147 -46.84 1.82 3.45
CA GLY A 147 -46.74 1.08 4.71
C GLY A 147 -48.12 0.69 5.22
N THR A 148 -48.32 -0.61 5.40
CA THR A 148 -49.48 -1.31 5.98
C THR A 148 -50.21 -0.52 7.09
N SER A 149 -51.42 -0.05 6.76
CA SER A 149 -52.44 0.33 7.73
C SER A 149 -53.05 -0.92 8.35
N ILE A 150 -52.74 -1.23 9.61
CA ILE A 150 -53.58 -2.13 10.41
C ILE A 150 -54.64 -1.24 11.07
N SER A 151 -55.82 -1.17 10.44
CA SER A 151 -57.02 -0.64 11.07
C SER A 151 -57.48 -1.59 12.17
N SER A 152 -57.53 -1.07 13.39
CA SER A 152 -58.23 -1.68 14.50
C SER A 152 -59.73 -1.70 14.23
N SER A 153 -60.33 -2.89 14.19
CA SER A 153 -61.77 -3.07 14.36
C SER A 153 -62.00 -4.42 15.05
N ALA A 154 -62.34 -4.33 16.33
CA ALA A 154 -62.78 -5.46 17.13
C ALA A 154 -64.18 -5.89 16.66
N ILE A 155 -64.32 -7.16 16.29
CA ILE A 155 -65.61 -7.85 16.26
C ILE A 155 -65.41 -9.20 16.93
N PHE A 156 -66.07 -9.36 18.07
CA PHE A 156 -66.27 -10.64 18.75
C PHE A 156 -67.12 -11.55 17.85
N SER A 157 -66.62 -12.73 17.49
CA SER A 157 -67.51 -13.88 17.31
C SER A 157 -66.77 -15.21 17.48
N SER A 158 -67.45 -16.11 18.19
CA SER A 158 -66.97 -17.39 18.68
C SER A 158 -67.13 -18.46 17.60
N ILE A 159 -66.03 -19.12 17.19
CA ILE A 159 -66.11 -20.39 16.44
C ILE A 159 -65.02 -21.34 16.95
N ARG A 160 -65.45 -22.41 17.63
CA ARG A 160 -64.69 -23.65 17.82
C ARG A 160 -64.51 -24.33 16.46
N THR A 161 -63.32 -24.82 16.13
CA THR A 161 -63.07 -26.26 15.86
C THR A 161 -61.67 -26.55 15.33
N SER A 162 -61.16 -27.70 15.81
CA SER A 162 -60.15 -28.62 15.25
C SER A 162 -58.71 -28.15 15.00
N SER A 163 -57.86 -28.50 15.96
CA SER A 163 -56.42 -28.61 15.78
C SER A 163 -56.08 -29.82 14.89
N THR A 164 -55.54 -29.55 13.71
CA THR A 164 -54.62 -30.47 13.04
C THR A 164 -53.23 -29.84 13.07
N THR A 165 -52.37 -30.38 13.93
CA THR A 165 -50.95 -30.04 14.04
C THR A 165 -50.21 -30.47 12.77
N ARG A 166 -50.09 -29.56 11.80
CA ARG A 166 -49.00 -29.64 10.80
C ARG A 166 -47.74 -29.08 11.45
N THR A 167 -46.86 -29.96 11.89
CA THR A 167 -45.46 -29.65 12.17
C THR A 167 -44.80 -29.15 10.90
N SER A 168 -44.84 -27.83 10.69
CA SER A 168 -43.99 -27.17 9.71
C SER A 168 -42.60 -27.07 10.33
N SER A 169 -41.72 -28.00 9.98
CA SER A 169 -40.29 -27.87 10.27
C SER A 169 -39.78 -26.66 9.49
N VAL A 170 -39.62 -25.52 10.17
CA VAL A 170 -38.88 -24.39 9.65
C VAL A 170 -37.44 -24.88 9.48
N MET A 171 -37.05 -25.26 8.26
CA MET A 171 -35.65 -25.53 7.96
C MET A 171 -34.85 -24.27 8.29
N ALA A 172 -33.87 -24.39 9.19
CA ALA A 172 -32.99 -23.28 9.53
C ALA A 172 -32.29 -22.79 8.24
N SER A 173 -32.25 -21.47 8.04
CA SER A 173 -31.48 -20.88 6.94
C SER A 173 -30.01 -21.33 7.06
N PRO A 174 -29.36 -21.70 5.95
CA PRO A 174 -27.98 -22.15 5.98
C PRO A 174 -27.08 -21.06 6.55
N THR A 175 -26.04 -21.45 7.28
CA THR A 175 -25.01 -20.50 7.72
C THR A 175 -24.32 -19.87 6.50
N ALA A 176 -23.64 -18.73 6.68
CA ALA A 176 -22.84 -18.12 5.62
C ALA A 176 -21.82 -19.12 5.04
N SER A 177 -21.16 -19.90 5.90
CA SER A 177 -20.20 -20.93 5.47
C SER A 177 -20.85 -22.06 4.66
N GLN A 178 -22.05 -22.52 5.04
CA GLN A 178 -22.81 -23.52 4.28
C GLN A 178 -23.26 -22.97 2.92
N SER A 179 -23.70 -21.72 2.88
CA SER A 179 -24.12 -21.04 1.64
C SER A 179 -22.93 -20.91 0.67
N ALA A 180 -21.77 -20.48 1.17
CA ALA A 180 -20.54 -20.43 0.37
C ALA A 180 -20.13 -21.82 -0.11
N GLN A 181 -20.19 -22.84 0.75
CA GLN A 181 -19.86 -24.22 0.40
C GLN A 181 -20.75 -24.76 -0.74
N GLN A 182 -22.06 -24.55 -0.65
CA GLN A 182 -23.01 -24.95 -1.70
C GLN A 182 -22.70 -24.27 -3.04
N CYS A 183 -22.41 -22.98 -3.02
CA CYS A 183 -22.02 -22.23 -4.20
C CYS A 183 -20.71 -22.75 -4.81
N LEU A 184 -19.67 -22.98 -3.99
CA LEU A 184 -18.38 -23.50 -4.43
C LEU A 184 -18.52 -24.89 -5.07
N ASN A 185 -19.34 -25.77 -4.48
CA ASN A 185 -19.66 -27.08 -5.06
C ASN A 185 -20.32 -26.96 -6.44
N GLY A 186 -21.34 -26.08 -6.57
CA GLY A 186 -22.02 -25.84 -7.85
C GLY A 186 -21.12 -25.26 -8.94
N LYS A 187 -19.97 -24.70 -8.55
CA LYS A 187 -18.95 -24.12 -9.44
C LYS A 187 -17.70 -25.00 -9.61
N ASN A 188 -17.65 -26.17 -8.97
CA ASN A 188 -16.49 -27.07 -8.97
C ASN A 188 -15.19 -26.41 -8.48
N VAL A 189 -15.29 -25.45 -7.55
CA VAL A 189 -14.12 -24.78 -6.98
C VAL A 189 -13.45 -25.69 -5.95
N PRO A 190 -12.14 -25.97 -6.00
CA PRO A 190 -11.46 -26.75 -4.97
C PRO A 190 -11.33 -25.97 -3.67
N TYR A 191 -11.76 -26.56 -2.55
CA TYR A 191 -11.64 -25.95 -1.23
C TYR A 191 -11.41 -26.98 -0.11
N LYS A 192 -11.12 -26.48 1.09
CA LYS A 192 -11.06 -27.20 2.36
C LYS A 192 -11.88 -26.47 3.42
N MET A 193 -12.71 -27.21 4.14
CA MET A 193 -13.47 -26.76 5.30
C MET A 193 -12.71 -27.09 6.57
N THR A 194 -13.17 -26.54 7.70
CA THR A 194 -12.61 -26.80 9.03
C THR A 194 -12.62 -28.27 9.44
N SER A 195 -13.47 -29.11 8.82
CA SER A 195 -13.56 -30.55 9.06
C SER A 195 -12.54 -31.38 8.27
N ASP A 196 -11.89 -30.81 7.26
CA ASP A 196 -10.92 -31.53 6.43
C ASP A 196 -9.58 -31.67 7.15
N THR A 197 -8.94 -32.84 7.03
CA THR A 197 -7.62 -33.11 7.65
C THR A 197 -6.52 -32.15 7.19
N ALA A 198 -6.57 -31.72 5.93
CA ALA A 198 -5.60 -30.78 5.35
C ALA A 198 -5.75 -29.33 5.86
N TYR A 199 -6.89 -28.97 6.47
CA TYR A 199 -7.19 -27.59 6.87
C TYR A 199 -6.14 -27.00 7.81
N ALA A 200 -5.74 -27.76 8.84
CA ALA A 200 -4.82 -27.27 9.87
C ALA A 200 -3.45 -26.84 9.30
N GLY A 201 -2.94 -27.55 8.30
CA GLY A 201 -1.69 -27.20 7.64
C GLY A 201 -1.79 -25.95 6.75
N LEU A 202 -2.97 -25.70 6.16
CA LEU A 202 -3.17 -24.56 5.25
C LEU A 202 -3.33 -23.23 6.00
N VAL A 203 -4.00 -23.25 7.15
CA VAL A 203 -4.34 -22.02 7.90
C VAL A 203 -3.28 -21.60 8.91
N LYS A 204 -2.25 -22.41 9.12
CA LYS A 204 -1.16 -22.10 10.06
C LYS A 204 -0.42 -20.83 9.57
N PRO A 205 -0.45 -19.72 10.34
CA PRO A 205 0.09 -18.44 9.89
C PRO A 205 1.61 -18.41 10.00
N TYR A 206 2.28 -17.54 9.22
CA TYR A 206 3.69 -17.26 9.46
C TYR A 206 3.94 -16.74 10.88
N ASN A 207 3.14 -15.76 11.34
CA ASN A 207 3.18 -15.27 12.71
C ASN A 207 2.28 -16.10 13.63
N LEU A 208 2.87 -17.02 14.41
CA LEU A 208 2.17 -17.90 15.34
C LEU A 208 1.48 -17.16 16.49
N ARG A 209 1.81 -15.89 16.73
CA ARG A 209 1.11 -15.04 17.70
C ARG A 209 -0.33 -14.74 17.28
N LEU A 210 -0.62 -14.76 15.97
CA LEU A 210 -1.89 -14.34 15.40
C LEU A 210 -2.52 -15.44 14.53
N PRO A 211 -2.98 -16.54 15.14
CA PRO A 211 -3.77 -17.55 14.43
C PRO A 211 -5.20 -17.06 14.22
N TYR A 212 -5.67 -17.13 12.98
CA TYR A 212 -7.07 -16.92 12.61
C TYR A 212 -7.64 -18.20 12.00
N LYS A 213 -8.96 -18.37 12.11
CA LYS A 213 -9.70 -19.53 11.61
C LYS A 213 -10.61 -19.14 10.43
N PRO A 214 -10.10 -19.15 9.18
CA PRO A 214 -10.94 -19.05 7.99
C PRO A 214 -12.09 -20.08 8.03
N ALA A 215 -13.29 -19.67 7.62
CA ALA A 215 -14.42 -20.59 7.48
C ALA A 215 -14.18 -21.60 6.34
N VAL A 216 -13.41 -21.21 5.33
CA VAL A 216 -13.11 -22.00 4.14
C VAL A 216 -11.77 -21.56 3.54
N VAL A 217 -11.00 -22.53 3.08
CA VAL A 217 -9.76 -22.32 2.33
C VAL A 217 -9.96 -22.78 0.89
N VAL A 218 -9.97 -21.85 -0.05
CA VAL A 218 -10.04 -22.15 -1.48
C VAL A 218 -8.63 -22.40 -2.01
N ILE A 219 -8.45 -23.46 -2.80
CA ILE A 219 -7.17 -23.84 -3.42
C ILE A 219 -7.37 -23.81 -4.94
N PRO A 220 -7.46 -22.60 -5.54
CA PRO A 220 -7.73 -22.46 -6.96
C PRO A 220 -6.56 -23.03 -7.79
N THR A 221 -6.88 -23.51 -8.98
CA THR A 221 -5.92 -23.96 -10.00
C THR A 221 -6.08 -23.22 -11.32
N THR A 222 -7.11 -22.36 -11.41
CA THR A 222 -7.44 -21.53 -12.57
C THR A 222 -7.91 -20.16 -12.10
N ASN A 223 -7.87 -19.15 -12.97
CA ASN A 223 -8.46 -17.84 -12.68
C ASN A 223 -9.98 -17.96 -12.41
N GLN A 224 -10.67 -18.84 -13.14
CA GLN A 224 -12.11 -19.05 -12.97
C GLN A 224 -12.46 -19.52 -11.55
N HIS A 225 -11.65 -20.38 -10.93
CA HIS A 225 -11.86 -20.77 -9.53
C HIS A 225 -11.79 -19.59 -8.56
N ILE A 226 -10.92 -18.61 -8.83
CA ILE A 226 -10.81 -17.38 -8.01
C ILE A 226 -12.03 -16.49 -8.23
N GLN A 227 -12.44 -16.30 -9.48
CA GLN A 227 -13.63 -15.52 -9.85
C GLN A 227 -14.88 -16.07 -9.16
N ASP A 228 -15.11 -17.39 -9.26
CA ASP A 228 -16.25 -18.05 -8.64
C ASP A 228 -16.18 -18.02 -7.11
N ALA A 229 -15.00 -18.21 -6.51
CA ALA A 229 -14.83 -18.11 -5.06
C ALA A 229 -15.19 -16.73 -4.52
N VAL A 230 -14.73 -15.66 -5.17
CA VAL A 230 -15.05 -14.27 -4.81
C VAL A 230 -16.55 -14.02 -4.90
N LEU A 231 -17.21 -14.50 -5.96
CA LEU A 231 -18.66 -14.39 -6.11
C LEU A 231 -19.42 -15.15 -5.03
N CYS A 232 -19.03 -16.40 -4.74
CA CYS A 232 -19.65 -17.20 -3.69
C CYS A 232 -19.48 -16.56 -2.30
N ALA A 233 -18.31 -16.01 -2.00
CA ALA A 233 -18.06 -15.29 -0.75
C ALA A 233 -18.94 -14.04 -0.65
N SER A 234 -18.98 -13.23 -1.72
CA SER A 234 -19.79 -12.00 -1.77
C SER A 234 -21.28 -12.28 -1.57
N GLN A 235 -21.80 -13.34 -2.22
CA GLN A 235 -23.19 -13.78 -2.06
C GLN A 235 -23.50 -14.26 -0.64
N ALA A 236 -22.55 -14.97 -0.01
CA ALA A 236 -22.67 -15.46 1.35
C ALA A 236 -22.37 -14.40 2.44
N GLY A 237 -21.93 -13.19 2.07
CA GLY A 237 -21.51 -12.16 3.01
C GLY A 237 -20.18 -12.46 3.73
N ILE A 238 -19.36 -13.36 3.19
CA ILE A 238 -18.04 -13.72 3.74
C ILE A 238 -16.96 -12.80 3.17
N LYS A 239 -16.07 -12.34 4.05
CA LYS A 239 -14.91 -11.52 3.67
C LYS A 239 -13.79 -12.39 3.10
N VAL A 240 -13.10 -11.89 2.08
CA VAL A 240 -12.08 -12.61 1.32
C VAL A 240 -10.71 -11.99 1.56
N GLN A 241 -9.70 -12.83 1.76
CA GLN A 241 -8.30 -12.46 1.66
C GLN A 241 -7.54 -13.51 0.84
N ALA A 242 -6.62 -13.05 0.00
CA ALA A 242 -5.75 -13.93 -0.76
C ALA A 242 -4.47 -14.22 0.03
N LYS A 243 -4.04 -15.47 -0.01
CA LYS A 243 -2.77 -15.93 0.55
C LYS A 243 -1.85 -16.32 -0.60
N SER A 244 -0.81 -15.51 -0.80
CA SER A 244 0.36 -15.89 -1.61
C SER A 244 1.34 -16.67 -0.72
N GLY A 245 2.44 -16.06 -0.27
CA GLY A 245 3.40 -16.71 0.63
C GLY A 245 2.97 -16.78 2.10
N GLY A 246 2.01 -15.94 2.52
CA GLY A 246 1.46 -15.93 3.89
C GLY A 246 2.32 -15.27 4.97
N HIS A 247 3.34 -14.49 4.58
CA HIS A 247 4.27 -13.79 5.48
C HIS A 247 3.71 -12.49 6.10
N SER A 248 2.38 -12.29 6.09
CA SER A 248 1.79 -11.10 6.74
C SER A 248 2.08 -11.14 8.24
N TYR A 249 2.70 -10.07 8.76
CA TYR A 249 3.04 -9.96 10.19
C TYR A 249 1.80 -9.89 11.09
N ALA A 250 0.68 -9.46 10.52
CA ALA A 250 -0.64 -9.41 11.14
C ALA A 250 -1.55 -10.59 10.74
N SER A 251 -1.04 -11.59 10.02
CA SER A 251 -1.82 -12.72 9.49
C SER A 251 -3.05 -12.30 8.66
N PHE A 252 -2.99 -11.14 7.98
CA PHE A 252 -4.08 -10.64 7.13
C PHE A 252 -4.35 -11.52 5.90
N SER A 253 -3.36 -12.30 5.45
CA SER A 253 -3.60 -13.33 4.42
C SER A 253 -4.62 -14.40 4.84
N SER A 254 -4.88 -14.55 6.15
CA SER A 254 -5.92 -15.42 6.71
C SER A 254 -7.20 -14.66 7.07
N GLY A 255 -7.34 -13.40 6.63
CA GLY A 255 -8.50 -12.54 6.88
C GLY A 255 -8.34 -11.51 8.00
N GLY A 256 -7.33 -11.67 8.88
CA GLY A 256 -7.18 -10.81 10.07
C GLY A 256 -8.29 -10.97 11.12
N LYS A 257 -9.19 -11.94 10.92
CA LYS A 257 -10.25 -12.38 11.84
C LYS A 257 -10.73 -13.78 11.46
N ASP A 258 -11.46 -14.40 12.37
CA ASP A 258 -12.12 -15.68 12.12
C ASP A 258 -13.30 -15.54 11.14
N GLY A 259 -13.63 -16.64 10.45
CA GLY A 259 -14.80 -16.73 9.57
C GLY A 259 -14.62 -16.15 8.17
N SER A 260 -13.40 -15.73 7.80
CA SER A 260 -13.04 -15.29 6.45
C SER A 260 -13.00 -16.46 5.45
N MET A 261 -13.05 -16.15 4.15
CA MET A 261 -12.60 -17.04 3.09
C MET A 261 -11.15 -16.71 2.77
N MET A 262 -10.27 -17.69 2.89
CA MET A 262 -8.89 -17.59 2.46
C MET A 262 -8.75 -18.20 1.06
N ILE A 263 -8.24 -17.45 0.09
CA ILE A 263 -7.92 -17.98 -1.25
C ILE A 263 -6.41 -18.19 -1.33
N ASP A 264 -5.98 -19.45 -1.20
CA ASP A 264 -4.57 -19.84 -1.19
C ASP A 264 -4.03 -20.05 -2.62
N LEU A 265 -3.25 -19.09 -3.10
CA LEU A 265 -2.74 -19.05 -4.46
C LEU A 265 -1.59 -20.03 -4.72
N GLN A 266 -1.25 -20.94 -3.79
CA GLN A 266 -0.12 -21.86 -3.91
C GLN A 266 -0.07 -22.70 -5.22
N SER A 267 -1.18 -22.88 -5.94
CA SER A 267 -1.17 -23.57 -7.24
C SER A 267 -0.71 -22.69 -8.41
N LEU A 268 -0.72 -21.35 -8.27
CA LEU A 268 -0.35 -20.41 -9.33
C LEU A 268 1.18 -20.15 -9.32
N GLN A 269 1.93 -21.11 -9.84
CA GLN A 269 3.40 -21.15 -9.78
C GLN A 269 4.11 -20.87 -11.12
N THR A 270 3.39 -20.40 -12.14
CA THR A 270 3.98 -20.09 -13.46
C THR A 270 5.12 -19.09 -13.33
N ILE A 271 6.25 -19.38 -13.97
CA ILE A 271 7.36 -18.46 -14.18
C ILE A 271 7.88 -18.70 -15.60
N SER A 272 7.80 -17.68 -16.45
CA SER A 272 8.43 -17.68 -17.77
C SER A 272 9.00 -16.30 -18.06
N VAL A 273 10.01 -16.23 -18.92
CA VAL A 273 10.60 -14.97 -19.38
C VAL A 273 10.60 -14.96 -20.91
N ASP A 274 10.07 -13.91 -21.50
CA ASP A 274 10.08 -13.74 -22.96
C ASP A 274 11.40 -13.13 -23.48
N GLN A 275 11.52 -12.98 -24.80
CA GLN A 275 12.70 -12.42 -25.45
C GLN A 275 12.91 -10.92 -25.12
N ALA A 276 11.85 -10.19 -24.76
CA ALA A 276 11.92 -8.80 -24.32
C ALA A 276 12.36 -8.68 -22.85
N GLY A 277 12.51 -9.81 -22.15
CA GLY A 277 12.85 -9.85 -20.74
C GLY A 277 11.67 -9.53 -19.82
N VAL A 278 10.43 -9.67 -20.29
CA VAL A 278 9.25 -9.60 -19.43
C VAL A 278 9.02 -10.98 -18.82
N ALA A 279 8.94 -11.03 -17.49
CA ALA A 279 8.59 -12.24 -16.77
C ALA A 279 7.08 -12.32 -16.54
N THR A 280 6.46 -13.45 -16.90
CA THR A 280 5.08 -13.80 -16.52
C THR A 280 5.12 -14.69 -15.29
N VAL A 281 4.52 -14.22 -14.20
CA VAL A 281 4.67 -14.82 -12.86
C VAL A 281 3.31 -15.03 -12.20
N GLY A 282 3.02 -16.24 -11.74
CA GLY A 282 1.79 -16.54 -10.99
C GLY A 282 1.75 -15.88 -9.61
N GLY A 283 0.56 -15.50 -9.14
CA GLY A 283 0.38 -14.76 -7.88
C GLY A 283 0.78 -15.55 -6.61
N GLY A 284 0.94 -16.87 -6.72
CA GLY A 284 1.38 -17.75 -5.64
C GLY A 284 2.89 -17.93 -5.52
N VAL A 285 3.68 -17.38 -6.45
CA VAL A 285 5.12 -17.59 -6.49
C VAL A 285 5.82 -16.92 -5.30
N ARG A 286 6.75 -17.65 -4.67
CA ARG A 286 7.63 -17.14 -3.61
C ARG A 286 8.91 -16.54 -4.18
N LEU A 287 9.49 -15.53 -3.51
CA LEU A 287 10.59 -14.72 -4.02
C LEU A 287 11.81 -15.54 -4.43
N GLY A 288 12.14 -16.57 -3.65
CA GLY A 288 13.27 -17.43 -3.96
C GLY A 288 13.06 -18.28 -5.21
N ASN A 289 11.85 -18.78 -5.41
CA ASN A 289 11.46 -19.51 -6.63
C ASN A 289 11.40 -18.57 -7.83
N LEU A 290 10.90 -17.33 -7.65
CA LEU A 290 10.93 -16.28 -8.66
C LEU A 290 12.36 -16.01 -9.13
N ALA A 291 13.26 -15.69 -8.19
CA ALA A 291 14.64 -15.37 -8.49
C ALA A 291 15.37 -16.52 -9.19
N ASN A 292 15.19 -17.76 -8.71
CA ASN A 292 15.72 -18.95 -9.37
C ASN A 292 15.14 -19.16 -10.78
N GLY A 293 13.83 -19.00 -10.95
CA GLY A 293 13.15 -19.22 -12.23
C GLY A 293 13.60 -18.22 -13.32
N ILE A 294 13.68 -16.93 -12.99
CA ILE A 294 14.14 -15.90 -13.96
C ILE A 294 15.64 -16.00 -14.25
N TRP A 295 16.44 -16.45 -13.27
CA TRP A 295 17.86 -16.73 -13.47
C TRP A 295 18.06 -17.88 -14.46
N ASN A 296 17.37 -19.01 -14.25
CA ASN A 296 17.49 -20.18 -15.12
C ASN A 296 16.90 -19.94 -16.53
N SER A 297 15.89 -19.07 -16.65
CA SER A 297 15.26 -18.78 -17.94
C SER A 297 16.08 -17.86 -18.85
N GLY A 298 16.97 -17.03 -18.29
CA GLY A 298 17.72 -16.07 -19.11
C GLY A 298 18.71 -15.18 -18.36
N GLN A 299 19.23 -15.66 -17.22
CA GLN A 299 20.13 -14.92 -16.34
C GLN A 299 19.60 -13.52 -16.03
N ARG A 300 18.33 -13.45 -15.62
CA ARG A 300 17.64 -12.20 -15.31
C ARG A 300 17.60 -11.92 -13.81
N ALA A 301 17.36 -10.66 -13.47
CA ALA A 301 17.20 -10.17 -12.10
C ALA A 301 16.02 -9.18 -12.01
N LEU A 302 15.50 -9.05 -10.80
CA LEU A 302 14.45 -8.11 -10.40
C LEU A 302 14.78 -7.52 -9.03
N SER A 303 14.18 -6.38 -8.70
CA SER A 303 14.17 -5.95 -7.31
C SER A 303 13.14 -6.73 -6.50
N HIS A 304 13.56 -7.22 -5.33
CA HIS A 304 12.75 -7.90 -4.33
C HIS A 304 13.50 -7.99 -2.99
N GLY A 305 12.81 -8.38 -1.93
CA GLY A 305 13.38 -8.64 -0.61
C GLY A 305 14.20 -9.93 -0.53
N THR A 306 14.82 -10.17 0.62
CA THR A 306 15.83 -11.23 0.81
C THR A 306 15.23 -12.57 1.24
N CYS A 307 14.06 -12.59 1.88
CA CYS A 307 13.45 -13.79 2.42
C CYS A 307 12.85 -14.69 1.33
N PRO A 308 13.38 -15.90 1.08
CA PRO A 308 12.96 -16.72 -0.07
C PRO A 308 11.51 -17.18 -0.01
N GLY A 309 10.99 -17.39 1.20
CA GLY A 309 9.62 -17.83 1.45
C GLY A 309 8.53 -16.76 1.27
N VAL A 310 8.89 -15.48 1.21
CA VAL A 310 7.91 -14.40 1.02
C VAL A 310 7.22 -14.55 -0.34
N GLY A 311 5.91 -14.31 -0.41
CA GLY A 311 5.15 -14.44 -1.65
C GLY A 311 5.01 -13.12 -2.40
N ILE A 312 5.06 -13.20 -3.73
CA ILE A 312 4.97 -12.04 -4.63
C ILE A 312 3.67 -11.25 -4.40
N GLY A 313 2.55 -11.95 -4.17
CA GLY A 313 1.23 -11.34 -4.09
C GLY A 313 1.04 -10.36 -2.94
N GLY A 314 1.80 -10.51 -1.84
CA GLY A 314 1.86 -9.52 -0.76
C GLY A 314 3.07 -8.59 -0.89
N HIS A 315 4.23 -9.09 -1.31
CA HIS A 315 5.44 -8.28 -1.32
C HIS A 315 5.41 -7.17 -2.38
N PHE A 316 5.08 -7.54 -3.63
CA PHE A 316 5.10 -6.63 -4.78
C PHE A 316 3.90 -5.67 -4.81
N THR A 317 2.87 -5.93 -4.02
CA THR A 317 1.65 -5.12 -3.98
C THR A 317 1.63 -4.11 -2.84
N HIS A 318 2.68 -4.06 -2.02
CA HIS A 318 2.81 -3.12 -0.89
C HIS A 318 4.23 -2.52 -0.77
N GLY A 319 5.02 -2.57 -1.85
CA GLY A 319 6.37 -2.02 -1.94
C GLY A 319 7.36 -3.06 -2.42
N GLY A 320 8.05 -3.65 -1.46
CA GLY A 320 9.00 -4.73 -1.67
C GLY A 320 10.43 -4.21 -1.76
N TYR A 321 11.00 -3.96 -0.59
CA TYR A 321 12.37 -3.49 -0.43
C TYR A 321 13.35 -4.67 -0.32
N GLY A 322 14.51 -4.51 -0.95
CA GLY A 322 15.72 -5.29 -0.71
C GLY A 322 16.95 -4.52 -1.17
N HIS A 323 18.14 -5.13 -1.11
CA HIS A 323 19.40 -4.43 -1.45
C HIS A 323 19.49 -3.94 -2.91
N THR A 324 18.63 -4.45 -3.79
CA THR A 324 18.50 -3.97 -5.18
C THR A 324 17.71 -2.68 -5.32
N SER A 325 16.91 -2.30 -4.31
CA SER A 325 15.85 -1.32 -4.51
C SER A 325 16.37 0.09 -4.78
N ARG A 326 17.50 0.48 -4.18
CA ARG A 326 18.15 1.76 -4.50
C ARG A 326 18.67 1.84 -5.93
N ASN A 327 18.96 0.70 -6.56
CA ASN A 327 19.43 0.66 -7.94
C ASN A 327 18.28 0.52 -8.94
N TYR A 328 17.28 -0.31 -8.63
CA TYR A 328 16.25 -0.74 -9.60
C TYR A 328 14.83 -0.24 -9.30
N GLY A 329 14.61 0.43 -8.16
CA GLY A 329 13.30 0.73 -7.61
C GLY A 329 12.78 -0.42 -6.75
N LEU A 330 11.62 -0.27 -6.13
CA LEU A 330 10.99 -1.33 -5.34
C LEU A 330 10.53 -2.50 -6.22
N ALA A 331 10.18 -3.61 -5.59
CA ALA A 331 9.58 -4.75 -6.28
C ALA A 331 8.31 -4.37 -7.06
N MET A 332 7.46 -3.53 -6.46
CA MET A 332 6.25 -2.99 -7.10
C MET A 332 6.55 -2.19 -8.37
N ASP A 333 7.72 -1.55 -8.45
CA ASP A 333 8.11 -0.70 -9.59
C ASP A 333 8.45 -1.54 -10.82
N GLN A 334 8.63 -2.84 -10.65
CA GLN A 334 8.88 -3.78 -11.74
C GLN A 334 7.58 -4.25 -12.42
N ILE A 335 6.41 -4.02 -11.82
CA ILE A 335 5.12 -4.43 -12.39
C ILE A 335 4.77 -3.51 -13.57
N ILE A 336 4.66 -4.09 -14.76
CA ILE A 336 4.22 -3.38 -15.97
C ILE A 336 2.80 -3.73 -16.39
N ALA A 337 2.30 -4.89 -15.96
CA ALA A 337 0.90 -5.29 -16.07
C ALA A 337 0.55 -6.33 -15.01
N ALA A 338 -0.74 -6.53 -14.76
CA ALA A 338 -1.24 -7.60 -13.90
C ALA A 338 -2.62 -8.09 -14.36
N ASP A 339 -2.88 -9.39 -14.23
CA ASP A 339 -4.24 -9.92 -14.32
C ASP A 339 -4.85 -9.95 -12.92
N VAL A 340 -6.02 -9.34 -12.75
CA VAL A 340 -6.63 -9.04 -11.45
C VAL A 340 -8.10 -9.47 -11.43
N VAL A 341 -8.48 -10.27 -10.42
CA VAL A 341 -9.89 -10.58 -10.14
C VAL A 341 -10.46 -9.54 -9.18
N LEU A 342 -11.51 -8.83 -9.61
CA LEU A 342 -12.22 -7.82 -8.82
C LEU A 342 -13.33 -8.43 -7.95
N ALA A 343 -13.91 -7.64 -7.05
CA ALA A 343 -14.90 -8.10 -6.07
C ALA A 343 -16.22 -8.57 -6.71
N ASN A 344 -16.50 -8.15 -7.95
CA ASN A 344 -17.62 -8.63 -8.75
C ASN A 344 -17.29 -9.90 -9.56
N GLY A 345 -16.13 -10.53 -9.34
CA GLY A 345 -15.68 -11.73 -10.04
C GLY A 345 -15.13 -11.49 -11.45
N THR A 346 -15.03 -10.24 -11.93
CA THR A 346 -14.46 -9.94 -13.25
C THR A 346 -12.94 -10.09 -13.21
N LEU A 347 -12.37 -10.82 -14.17
CA LEU A 347 -10.94 -10.83 -14.45
C LEU A 347 -10.61 -9.71 -15.44
N ILE A 348 -9.72 -8.80 -15.06
CA ILE A 348 -9.23 -7.72 -15.91
C ILE A 348 -7.72 -7.79 -16.08
N LYS A 349 -7.21 -7.20 -17.16
CA LYS A 349 -5.79 -6.86 -17.30
C LYS A 349 -5.60 -5.40 -16.94
N ALA A 350 -4.80 -5.14 -15.91
CA ALA A 350 -4.46 -3.80 -15.43
C ALA A 350 -3.08 -3.39 -15.97
N THR A 351 -3.01 -2.25 -16.63
CA THR A 351 -1.80 -1.62 -17.18
C THR A 351 -1.89 -0.10 -17.00
N SER A 352 -0.87 0.66 -17.42
CA SER A 352 -0.93 2.13 -17.43
C SER A 352 -1.99 2.71 -18.38
N SER A 353 -2.46 1.93 -19.37
CA SER A 353 -3.45 2.37 -20.36
C SER A 353 -4.78 1.60 -20.29
N GLN A 354 -4.85 0.53 -19.48
CA GLN A 354 -6.04 -0.30 -19.30
C GLN A 354 -6.33 -0.45 -17.82
N SER A 355 -7.48 0.05 -17.36
CA SER A 355 -7.81 0.14 -15.92
C SER A 355 -6.71 0.82 -15.08
N PRO A 356 -6.27 2.04 -15.46
CA PRO A 356 -5.10 2.70 -14.85
C PRO A 356 -5.24 2.95 -13.35
N ASP A 357 -6.46 3.21 -12.85
CA ASP A 357 -6.69 3.40 -11.41
C ASP A 357 -6.51 2.10 -10.62
N ILE A 358 -6.95 0.95 -11.16
CA ILE A 358 -6.65 -0.36 -10.56
C ILE A 358 -5.15 -0.63 -10.62
N PHE A 359 -4.51 -0.36 -11.76
CA PHE A 359 -3.08 -0.58 -11.94
C PHE A 359 -2.23 0.27 -10.97
N TRP A 360 -2.65 1.51 -10.72
CA TRP A 360 -2.08 2.35 -9.68
C TRP A 360 -2.30 1.76 -8.28
N ALA A 361 -3.51 1.32 -7.97
CA ALA A 361 -3.89 0.86 -6.64
C ALA A 361 -3.25 -0.47 -6.23
N ILE A 362 -3.14 -1.45 -7.16
CA ILE A 362 -2.51 -2.74 -6.85
C ILE A 362 -1.00 -2.61 -6.57
N ARG A 363 -0.37 -1.51 -7.01
CA ARG A 363 1.00 -1.14 -6.65
C ARG A 363 0.97 -0.34 -5.35
N GLY A 364 0.44 -0.95 -4.29
CA GLY A 364 0.38 -0.33 -2.96
C GLY A 364 -0.68 -0.90 -2.01
N ALA A 365 -1.83 -1.34 -2.53
CA ALA A 365 -3.00 -1.72 -1.72
C ALA A 365 -3.86 -2.83 -2.37
N ALA A 366 -3.23 -3.81 -3.02
CA ALA A 366 -3.99 -4.84 -3.76
C ALA A 366 -4.93 -5.66 -2.86
N ASP A 367 -4.53 -5.92 -1.62
CA ASP A 367 -5.30 -6.65 -0.59
C ASP A 367 -6.72 -6.09 -0.33
N SER A 368 -6.91 -4.81 -0.66
CA SER A 368 -8.17 -4.09 -0.55
C SER A 368 -8.91 -3.91 -1.88
N ILE A 369 -8.28 -4.20 -3.02
CA ILE A 369 -8.82 -3.84 -4.35
C ILE A 369 -9.15 -5.06 -5.19
N GLY A 370 -8.31 -6.09 -5.16
CA GLY A 370 -8.45 -7.26 -6.03
C GLY A 370 -7.36 -8.30 -5.82
N ILE A 371 -7.61 -9.50 -6.35
CA ILE A 371 -6.64 -10.60 -6.28
C ILE A 371 -5.82 -10.61 -7.55
N VAL A 372 -4.53 -10.26 -7.45
CA VAL A 372 -3.60 -10.40 -8.58
C VAL A 372 -3.29 -11.89 -8.80
N THR A 373 -3.67 -12.42 -9.95
CA THR A 373 -3.46 -13.84 -10.28
C THR A 373 -2.21 -14.04 -11.12
N THR A 374 -1.84 -13.05 -11.94
CA THR A 374 -0.64 -13.07 -12.77
C THR A 374 0.01 -11.68 -12.77
N PHE A 375 1.32 -11.65 -12.57
CA PHE A 375 2.17 -10.47 -12.67
C PHE A 375 2.95 -10.52 -13.99
N TYR A 376 3.08 -9.37 -14.65
CA TYR A 376 4.00 -9.17 -15.77
C TYR A 376 5.06 -8.18 -15.32
N LEU A 377 6.31 -8.64 -15.24
CA LEU A 377 7.40 -7.92 -14.59
C LEU A 377 8.50 -7.59 -15.60
N GLN A 378 8.93 -6.33 -15.66
CA GLN A 378 10.08 -5.97 -16.48
C GLN A 378 11.37 -6.39 -15.77
N THR A 379 12.01 -7.46 -16.23
CA THR A 379 13.29 -7.91 -15.68
C THR A 379 14.47 -7.17 -16.31
N ARG A 380 15.64 -7.29 -15.70
CA ARG A 380 16.93 -6.80 -16.20
C ARG A 380 17.91 -7.95 -16.35
N PRO A 381 18.96 -7.84 -17.18
CA PRO A 381 20.09 -8.77 -17.10
C PRO A 381 20.62 -8.79 -15.66
N ALA A 382 20.81 -9.98 -15.10
CA ALA A 382 21.46 -10.13 -13.82
C ALA A 382 22.92 -9.68 -13.95
N PRO A 383 23.46 -8.94 -12.98
CA PRO A 383 24.87 -8.57 -13.01
C PRO A 383 25.72 -9.85 -12.92
N SER A 384 26.83 -9.91 -13.67
CA SER A 384 27.77 -11.04 -13.59
C SER A 384 28.37 -11.19 -12.18
N SER A 385 28.50 -10.06 -11.47
CA SER A 385 28.97 -10.00 -10.10
C SER A 385 28.38 -8.82 -9.32
N ILE A 386 28.32 -8.96 -8.01
CA ILE A 386 27.94 -7.92 -7.07
C ILE A 386 28.89 -7.93 -5.87
N THR A 387 29.20 -6.75 -5.32
CA THR A 387 30.06 -6.66 -4.14
C THR A 387 29.21 -6.74 -2.88
N TYR A 388 29.37 -7.81 -2.10
CA TYR A 388 28.82 -7.91 -0.75
C TYR A 388 29.70 -7.13 0.23
N ILE A 389 29.05 -6.38 1.12
CA ILE A 389 29.72 -5.61 2.17
C ILE A 389 29.13 -5.97 3.53
N GLN A 390 30.00 -6.14 4.53
CA GLN A 390 29.63 -6.26 5.94
C GLN A 390 30.72 -5.62 6.81
N PHE A 391 30.29 -4.84 7.80
CA PHE A 391 31.12 -4.24 8.82
C PHE A 391 30.49 -4.48 10.19
N ASP A 392 31.20 -5.20 11.06
CA ASP A 392 30.77 -5.45 12.43
C ASP A 392 31.55 -4.52 13.37
N PHE A 393 30.84 -3.66 14.08
CA PHE A 393 31.43 -2.65 14.96
C PHE A 393 31.33 -3.08 16.43
N SER A 394 32.47 -3.15 17.11
CA SER A 394 32.50 -3.47 18.54
C SER A 394 32.32 -2.23 19.40
N GLY A 395 31.53 -2.36 20.48
CA GLY A 395 31.42 -1.36 21.54
C GLY A 395 30.62 -0.10 21.22
N VAL A 396 29.97 -0.01 20.05
CA VAL A 396 29.14 1.15 19.68
C VAL A 396 28.04 1.42 20.72
N LEU A 397 27.41 0.35 21.21
CA LEU A 397 26.36 0.42 22.22
C LEU A 397 26.89 0.69 23.65
N ASN A 398 28.20 0.78 23.89
CA ASN A 398 28.75 1.01 25.24
C ASN A 398 28.69 2.48 25.65
N SER A 399 28.52 3.40 24.71
CA SER A 399 28.51 4.83 24.95
C SER A 399 27.45 5.51 24.10
N LYS A 400 26.59 6.31 24.74
CA LYS A 400 25.55 7.10 24.06
C LYS A 400 26.15 7.97 22.97
N THR A 401 27.23 8.69 23.28
CA THR A 401 27.94 9.55 22.34
C THR A 401 28.48 8.76 21.15
N THR A 402 29.02 7.56 21.39
CA THR A 402 29.56 6.72 20.30
C THR A 402 28.42 6.21 19.42
N PHE A 403 27.33 5.69 20.01
CA PHE A 403 26.14 5.27 19.26
C PHE A 403 25.59 6.38 18.37
N THR A 404 25.33 7.55 18.95
CA THR A 404 24.75 8.69 18.25
C THR A 404 25.66 9.21 17.15
N ASN A 405 26.96 9.39 17.43
CA ASN A 405 27.90 9.90 16.42
C ASN A 405 28.15 8.88 15.30
N THR A 406 28.19 7.58 15.60
CA THR A 406 28.32 6.53 14.58
C THR A 406 27.15 6.57 13.61
N PHE A 407 25.91 6.61 14.11
CA PHE A 407 24.75 6.64 13.22
C PHE A 407 24.64 7.96 12.45
N LEU A 408 24.92 9.11 13.09
CA LEU A 408 24.94 10.40 12.39
C LEU A 408 25.98 10.43 11.27
N HIS A 409 27.17 9.87 11.49
CA HIS A 409 28.18 9.76 10.43
C HIS A 409 27.69 8.88 9.27
N ILE A 410 27.12 7.70 9.56
CA ILE A 410 26.54 6.82 8.53
C ILE A 410 25.45 7.56 7.73
N GLN A 411 24.64 8.38 8.41
CA GLN A 411 23.63 9.21 7.76
C GLN A 411 24.20 10.32 6.89
N ASP A 412 25.26 10.98 7.32
CA ASP A 412 25.95 11.99 6.52
C ASP A 412 26.52 11.36 5.23
N VAL A 413 27.11 10.17 5.34
CA VAL A 413 27.58 9.40 4.17
C VAL A 413 26.41 9.00 3.26
N ALA A 414 25.30 8.53 3.83
CA ALA A 414 24.09 8.20 3.07
C ALA A 414 23.50 9.38 2.31
N LYS A 415 23.72 10.62 2.77
CA LYS A 415 23.29 11.87 2.11
C LYS A 415 24.36 12.48 1.20
N ASN A 416 25.61 12.02 1.26
CA ASN A 416 26.71 12.59 0.50
C ASN A 416 26.75 12.05 -0.95
N SER A 417 26.37 12.89 -1.91
CA SER A 417 26.35 12.54 -3.34
C SER A 417 27.72 12.30 -3.97
N SER A 418 28.83 12.63 -3.28
CA SER A 418 30.17 12.33 -3.79
C SER A 418 30.58 10.86 -3.61
N VAL A 419 29.92 10.14 -2.70
CA VAL A 419 30.26 8.74 -2.36
C VAL A 419 29.04 7.80 -2.34
N THR A 420 27.82 8.34 -2.25
CA THR A 420 26.58 7.57 -2.31
C THR A 420 25.84 7.88 -3.61
N ASP A 421 25.54 6.83 -4.37
CA ASP A 421 24.69 6.84 -5.56
C ASP A 421 23.78 5.60 -5.56
N SER A 422 23.05 5.33 -6.64
CA SER A 422 22.12 4.19 -6.76
C SER A 422 22.76 2.81 -6.51
N LYS A 423 24.10 2.69 -6.56
CA LYS A 423 24.79 1.39 -6.46
C LYS A 423 24.96 0.92 -5.03
N LEU A 424 24.91 1.80 -4.03
CA LEU A 424 25.11 1.44 -2.64
C LEU A 424 23.77 1.10 -1.97
N SER A 425 23.63 -0.02 -1.30
CA SER A 425 22.46 -0.27 -0.44
C SER A 425 22.92 -1.06 0.77
N PHE A 426 22.45 -0.71 1.96
CA PHE A 426 22.78 -1.39 3.19
C PHE A 426 21.69 -1.21 4.24
N GLY A 427 21.72 -2.07 5.25
CA GLY A 427 21.00 -1.88 6.50
C GLY A 427 21.96 -1.89 7.68
N VAL A 428 21.65 -1.07 8.68
CA VAL A 428 22.27 -1.14 10.01
C VAL A 428 21.45 -2.11 10.86
N TYR A 429 22.09 -3.09 11.47
CA TYR A 429 21.48 -4.06 12.37
C TYR A 429 21.99 -3.83 13.80
N LEU A 430 21.07 -3.90 14.77
CA LEU A 430 21.40 -3.92 16.19
C LEU A 430 20.42 -4.80 16.97
N ASP A 431 20.86 -5.33 18.10
CA ASP A 431 20.06 -6.23 18.95
C ASP A 431 20.35 -6.04 20.45
N ASN A 432 19.60 -6.78 21.27
CA ASN A 432 19.78 -6.84 22.73
C ASN A 432 21.08 -7.54 23.17
N TYR A 433 21.80 -8.22 22.27
CA TYR A 433 23.07 -8.89 22.56
C TYR A 433 24.28 -7.96 22.39
N GLY A 434 24.05 -6.71 22.01
CA GLY A 434 25.10 -5.71 21.83
C GLY A 434 25.69 -5.70 20.43
N THR A 435 25.08 -6.41 19.47
CA THR A 435 25.49 -6.37 18.06
C THR A 435 25.23 -4.98 17.49
N TYR A 436 26.18 -4.46 16.71
CA TYR A 436 25.99 -3.31 15.84
C TYR A 436 26.76 -3.56 14.53
N SER A 437 26.04 -3.77 13.43
CA SER A 437 26.66 -4.07 12.14
C SER A 437 25.99 -3.33 11.00
N LEU A 438 26.71 -3.17 9.90
CA LEU A 438 26.22 -2.65 8.63
C LEU A 438 26.48 -3.69 7.56
N SER A 439 25.46 -4.11 6.82
CA SER A 439 25.64 -5.04 5.70
C SER A 439 24.76 -4.70 4.51
N GLY A 440 25.19 -5.10 3.31
CA GLY A 440 24.49 -4.70 2.09
C GLY A 440 25.14 -5.14 0.78
N ALA A 441 24.85 -4.39 -0.27
CA ALA A 441 25.44 -4.55 -1.59
C ALA A 441 26.00 -3.25 -2.15
N TYR A 442 27.01 -3.42 -2.99
CA TYR A 442 27.49 -2.42 -3.91
C TYR A 442 27.44 -2.96 -5.35
N PHE A 443 26.67 -2.30 -6.23
CA PHE A 443 26.57 -2.62 -7.66
C PHE A 443 27.79 -2.10 -8.44
N GLY A 444 28.95 -2.62 -8.09
CA GLY A 444 30.24 -2.32 -8.67
C GLY A 444 31.30 -3.30 -8.18
N SER A 445 32.55 -3.05 -8.51
CA SER A 445 33.66 -3.92 -8.09
C SER A 445 34.10 -3.62 -6.65
N VAL A 446 34.78 -4.59 -6.03
CA VAL A 446 35.42 -4.43 -4.72
C VAL A 446 36.42 -3.27 -4.73
N ALA A 447 37.17 -3.09 -5.81
CA ALA A 447 38.14 -2.01 -5.95
C ALA A 447 37.46 -0.62 -6.01
N ASP A 448 36.35 -0.53 -6.74
CA ASP A 448 35.56 0.71 -6.85
C ASP A 448 34.96 1.08 -5.49
N PHE A 449 34.37 0.12 -4.78
CA PHE A 449 33.85 0.33 -3.42
C PHE A 449 34.96 0.77 -2.43
N ASN A 450 36.09 0.07 -2.42
CA ASN A 450 37.19 0.33 -1.49
C ASN A 450 37.86 1.69 -1.74
N SER A 451 37.84 2.21 -2.97
CA SER A 451 38.46 3.50 -3.31
C SER A 451 37.51 4.69 -3.15
N LYS A 452 36.21 4.51 -3.42
CA LYS A 452 35.24 5.61 -3.42
C LYS A 452 34.41 5.72 -2.15
N VAL A 453 33.86 4.60 -1.68
CA VAL A 453 32.82 4.60 -0.65
C VAL A 453 33.41 4.30 0.72
N ARG A 454 34.18 3.22 0.81
CA ARG A 454 34.73 2.71 2.08
C ARG A 454 35.53 3.75 2.87
N PRO A 455 36.38 4.60 2.26
CA PRO A 455 37.17 5.56 3.01
C PRO A 455 36.29 6.57 3.75
N GLU A 456 35.25 7.09 3.09
CA GLU A 456 34.35 8.04 3.74
C GLU A 456 33.39 7.35 4.72
N LEU A 457 32.88 6.16 4.40
CA LEU A 457 32.01 5.38 5.29
C LEU A 457 32.65 5.05 6.64
N LEU A 458 33.97 4.87 6.67
CA LEU A 458 34.70 4.47 7.88
C LEU A 458 35.52 5.61 8.50
N ARG A 459 35.52 6.82 7.92
CA ARG A 459 36.50 7.88 8.21
C ARG A 459 36.59 8.24 9.70
N THR A 460 35.48 8.23 10.42
CA THR A 460 35.42 8.60 11.85
C THR A 460 34.95 7.46 12.75
N LEU A 461 34.77 6.26 12.19
CA LEU A 461 34.25 5.12 12.94
C LEU A 461 35.38 4.30 13.55
N SER A 462 35.07 3.55 14.62
CA SER A 462 35.98 2.53 15.12
C SER A 462 36.24 1.49 14.04
N THR A 463 37.46 0.94 13.99
CA THR A 463 37.83 -0.08 13.02
C THR A 463 36.94 -1.32 13.17
N PRO A 464 36.11 -1.65 12.16
CA PRO A 464 35.24 -2.83 12.23
C PRO A 464 35.96 -4.10 11.77
N THR A 465 35.40 -5.25 12.12
CA THR A 465 35.64 -6.48 11.34
C THR A 465 34.95 -6.31 9.99
N ALA A 466 35.69 -6.39 8.89
CA ALA A 466 35.20 -6.06 7.56
C ALA A 466 35.22 -7.26 6.61
N THR A 467 34.10 -7.53 5.96
CA THR A 467 33.99 -8.44 4.81
C THR A 467 33.58 -7.63 3.58
N VAL A 468 34.44 -7.58 2.58
CA VAL A 468 34.14 -6.94 1.28
C VAL A 468 34.56 -7.92 0.20
N GLN A 469 33.59 -8.49 -0.52
CA GLN A 469 33.87 -9.56 -1.48
C GLN A 469 32.97 -9.48 -2.71
N SER A 470 33.52 -9.85 -3.86
CA SER A 470 32.76 -10.04 -5.09
C SER A 470 32.07 -11.40 -5.06
N MET A 471 30.79 -11.45 -5.42
CA MET A 471 30.00 -12.68 -5.50
C MET A 471 29.29 -12.75 -6.85
N SER A 472 29.01 -13.96 -7.33
CA SER A 472 28.04 -14.12 -8.42
C SER A 472 26.66 -13.64 -7.95
N TRP A 473 25.81 -13.21 -8.89
CA TRP A 473 24.46 -12.76 -8.53
C TRP A 473 23.66 -13.80 -7.76
N TYR A 474 23.71 -15.06 -8.20
CA TYR A 474 22.96 -16.14 -7.55
C TYR A 474 23.51 -16.46 -6.15
N ASP A 475 24.83 -16.56 -5.99
CA ASP A 475 25.45 -16.81 -4.68
C ASP A 475 25.20 -15.67 -3.70
N TYR A 476 25.15 -14.43 -4.20
CA TYR A 476 24.77 -13.29 -3.40
C TYR A 476 23.35 -13.42 -2.86
N LEU A 477 22.38 -13.82 -3.70
CA LEU A 477 21.00 -14.05 -3.26
C LEU A 477 20.91 -15.16 -2.20
N VAL A 478 21.66 -16.25 -2.37
CA VAL A 478 21.78 -17.31 -1.36
C VAL A 478 22.35 -16.74 -0.06
N LYS A 479 23.47 -16.00 -0.12
CA LYS A 479 24.13 -15.41 1.05
C LYS A 479 23.20 -14.49 1.84
N VAL A 480 22.52 -13.56 1.19
CA VAL A 480 21.66 -12.58 1.89
C VAL A 480 20.32 -13.15 2.34
N SER A 481 19.93 -14.34 1.85
CA SER A 481 18.76 -15.05 2.35
C SER A 481 18.98 -15.70 3.72
N GLY A 482 20.24 -15.89 4.13
CA GLY A 482 20.60 -16.64 5.33
C GLY A 482 20.34 -18.16 5.22
N LYS A 483 20.08 -18.67 4.01
CA LYS A 483 19.80 -20.09 3.73
C LYS A 483 20.91 -20.70 2.85
N THR A 484 20.91 -22.02 2.72
CA THR A 484 21.80 -22.76 1.80
C THR A 484 21.29 -22.76 0.35
N THR A 485 20.01 -22.46 0.15
CA THR A 485 19.37 -22.29 -1.15
C THR A 485 18.25 -21.26 -1.05
N ILE A 486 17.96 -20.59 -2.16
CA ILE A 486 16.79 -19.71 -2.28
C ILE A 486 15.54 -20.47 -2.74
N GLN A 487 15.63 -21.71 -3.21
CA GLN A 487 14.43 -22.45 -3.59
C GLN A 487 13.66 -22.91 -2.35
N VAL A 488 12.34 -22.82 -2.41
CA VAL A 488 11.44 -23.21 -1.32
C VAL A 488 10.28 -24.07 -1.84
N PRO A 489 9.69 -24.94 -1.01
CA PRO A 489 8.52 -25.73 -1.42
C PRO A 489 7.37 -24.87 -1.96
N THR A 490 6.76 -25.31 -3.06
CA THR A 490 5.57 -24.65 -3.65
C THR A 490 4.31 -24.96 -2.85
N THR A 491 4.24 -26.13 -2.23
CA THR A 491 3.19 -26.57 -1.31
C THR A 491 3.82 -27.08 -0.02
N GLY A 492 3.07 -27.09 1.09
CA GLY A 492 3.57 -27.59 2.38
C GLY A 492 4.70 -26.78 3.01
N TYR A 493 4.89 -25.52 2.60
CA TYR A 493 5.83 -24.60 3.23
C TYR A 493 5.39 -24.30 4.68
N ASP A 494 6.27 -24.58 5.66
CA ASP A 494 5.97 -24.56 7.10
C ASP A 494 7.03 -23.75 7.90
N GLU A 495 7.60 -22.68 7.33
CA GLU A 495 8.40 -21.76 8.14
C GLU A 495 7.49 -20.79 8.92
N HIS A 496 7.77 -20.65 10.21
CA HIS A 496 6.98 -19.86 11.14
C HIS A 496 7.88 -19.12 12.12
N ASP A 497 7.33 -18.06 12.70
CA ASP A 497 7.91 -17.36 13.83
C ASP A 497 6.81 -16.88 14.79
N ASN A 498 7.14 -16.55 16.03
CA ASN A 498 6.22 -16.00 17.02
C ASN A 498 6.71 -14.63 17.47
N PHE A 499 6.09 -13.56 16.98
CA PHE A 499 6.68 -12.24 17.13
C PHE A 499 5.68 -11.09 17.12
N PHE A 500 6.18 -9.92 17.51
CA PHE A 500 5.57 -8.62 17.26
C PHE A 500 6.59 -7.72 16.57
N ALA A 501 6.12 -6.94 15.60
CA ALA A 501 6.97 -6.04 14.84
C ALA A 501 6.26 -4.72 14.56
N LYS A 502 7.06 -3.67 14.43
CA LYS A 502 6.65 -2.35 13.96
C LYS A 502 7.65 -1.87 12.91
N SER A 503 7.26 -0.81 12.21
CA SER A 503 8.16 -0.08 11.32
C SER A 503 8.10 1.41 11.59
N LEU A 504 9.09 2.12 11.08
CA LEU A 504 9.13 3.58 11.09
C LEU A 504 9.81 4.05 9.81
N THR A 505 9.18 4.95 9.07
CA THR A 505 9.80 5.59 7.90
C THR A 505 10.25 7.00 8.28
N VAL A 506 11.46 7.36 7.86
CA VAL A 506 12.11 8.63 8.22
C VAL A 506 12.38 9.42 6.94
N PRO A 507 11.75 10.60 6.75
CA PRO A 507 11.94 11.42 5.56
C PRO A 507 13.40 11.83 5.31
N GLU A 508 13.79 11.96 4.04
CA GLU A 508 15.11 12.44 3.61
C GLU A 508 15.41 13.86 4.08
N SER A 509 14.39 14.72 4.05
CA SER A 509 14.48 16.12 4.43
C SER A 509 14.97 16.30 5.88
N THR A 510 14.59 15.40 6.78
CA THR A 510 14.92 15.49 8.20
C THR A 510 16.02 14.51 8.60
N GLY A 511 15.96 13.26 8.15
CA GLY A 511 16.73 12.15 8.75
C GLY A 511 16.41 11.97 10.24
N LEU A 512 17.25 11.19 10.94
CA LEU A 512 17.23 11.09 12.39
C LEU A 512 18.16 12.15 13.00
N THR A 513 17.65 12.86 14.00
CA THR A 513 18.41 13.86 14.77
C THR A 513 19.22 13.22 15.89
N SER A 514 20.20 13.95 16.44
CA SER A 514 20.92 13.54 17.65
C SER A 514 19.98 13.31 18.83
N ALA A 515 18.93 14.13 18.98
CA ALA A 515 17.92 13.97 20.02
C ALA A 515 17.16 12.64 19.88
N ALA A 516 16.71 12.30 18.66
CA ALA A 516 16.06 11.02 18.38
C ALA A 516 16.96 9.82 18.64
N LEU A 517 18.23 9.89 18.21
CA LEU A 517 19.20 8.81 18.43
C LEU A 517 19.58 8.65 19.91
N ASN A 518 19.72 9.76 20.65
CA ASN A 518 19.94 9.72 22.09
C ASN A 518 18.75 9.08 22.82
N ALA A 519 17.52 9.46 22.44
CA ALA A 519 16.31 8.89 23.02
C ALA A 519 16.16 7.40 22.69
N LEU A 520 16.47 7.00 21.45
CA LEU A 520 16.55 5.59 21.05
C LEU A 520 17.56 4.86 21.95
N TYR A 521 18.80 5.34 22.04
CA TYR A 521 19.83 4.73 22.88
C TYR A 521 19.37 4.56 24.33
N ASP A 522 18.81 5.61 24.94
CA ASP A 522 18.34 5.58 26.32
C ASP A 522 17.24 4.54 26.51
N TYR A 523 16.31 4.46 25.57
CA TYR A 523 15.25 3.45 25.59
C TYR A 523 15.80 2.03 25.42
N LEU A 524 16.77 1.83 24.53
CA LEU A 524 17.40 0.52 24.33
C LEU A 524 18.11 0.03 25.60
N LYS A 525 18.61 0.92 26.45
CA LYS A 525 19.22 0.56 27.75
C LYS A 525 18.22 0.12 28.81
N THR A 526 16.92 0.31 28.60
CA THR A 526 15.89 -0.21 29.50
C THR A 526 15.40 -1.61 29.13
N SER A 527 16.00 -2.26 28.11
CA SER A 527 15.52 -3.55 27.61
C SER A 527 15.53 -4.67 28.64
N GLY A 528 16.45 -4.63 29.61
CA GLY A 528 16.71 -5.76 30.49
C GLY A 528 17.02 -7.01 29.65
N SER A 529 16.23 -8.07 29.85
CA SER A 529 16.34 -9.34 29.12
C SER A 529 15.42 -9.48 27.90
N VAL A 530 14.74 -8.40 27.47
CA VAL A 530 13.85 -8.46 26.30
C VAL A 530 14.66 -8.78 25.04
N ASP A 531 14.25 -9.83 24.33
CA ASP A 531 14.77 -10.20 23.01
C ASP A 531 14.17 -9.31 21.92
N TYR A 532 15.05 -8.60 21.21
CA TYR A 532 14.68 -7.71 20.11
C TYR A 532 15.83 -7.50 19.14
N TYR A 533 15.49 -7.15 17.91
CA TYR A 533 16.42 -6.57 16.96
C TYR A 533 15.79 -5.39 16.20
N ILE A 534 16.65 -4.55 15.64
CA ILE A 534 16.29 -3.43 14.78
C ILE A 534 17.12 -3.52 13.50
N ILE A 535 16.45 -3.36 12.36
CA ILE A 535 17.11 -3.13 11.07
C ILE A 535 16.74 -1.73 10.60
N ILE A 536 17.74 -0.90 10.27
CA ILE A 536 17.57 0.44 9.73
C ILE A 536 18.13 0.47 8.31
N ASN A 537 17.23 0.35 7.32
CA ASN A 537 17.59 0.21 5.91
C ASN A 537 17.79 1.57 5.25
N LEU A 538 18.92 1.76 4.56
CA LEU A 538 19.10 2.89 3.65
C LEU A 538 18.16 2.71 2.47
N TYR A 539 17.19 3.61 2.36
CA TYR A 539 16.10 3.52 1.41
C TYR A 539 16.25 4.60 0.32
N GLY A 540 16.33 5.85 0.74
CA GLY A 540 16.44 7.02 -0.12
C GLY A 540 17.87 7.49 -0.37
N GLY A 541 18.06 8.80 -0.44
CA GLY A 541 19.33 9.48 -0.63
C GLY A 541 19.76 9.60 -2.10
N PRO A 542 20.93 10.21 -2.36
CA PRO A 542 21.37 10.52 -3.72
C PRO A 542 21.34 9.28 -4.64
N GLY A 543 20.72 9.46 -5.81
CA GLY A 543 20.62 8.44 -6.85
C GLY A 543 19.67 7.27 -6.56
N SER A 544 18.98 7.21 -5.41
CA SER A 544 18.05 6.09 -5.14
C SER A 544 16.96 6.02 -6.21
N ALA A 545 16.78 4.88 -6.85
CA ALA A 545 15.71 4.69 -7.83
C ALA A 545 14.31 4.77 -7.21
N ILE A 546 14.18 4.58 -5.89
CA ILE A 546 12.88 4.57 -5.19
C ILE A 546 12.24 5.96 -5.18
N ASN A 547 13.04 7.00 -4.93
CA ASN A 547 12.59 8.39 -4.84
C ASN A 547 12.47 9.09 -6.21
N THR A 548 12.76 8.38 -7.31
CA THR A 548 12.50 8.87 -8.68
C THR A 548 11.03 8.72 -9.10
N LYS A 549 10.22 8.06 -8.27
CA LYS A 549 8.78 7.84 -8.45
C LYS A 549 8.02 8.56 -7.34
N ASP A 550 6.75 8.85 -7.59
CA ASP A 550 5.88 9.54 -6.66
C ASP A 550 4.57 8.77 -6.42
N THR A 551 3.65 9.40 -5.70
CA THR A 551 2.32 8.87 -5.39
C THR A 551 1.38 8.88 -6.61
N ALA A 552 1.72 9.55 -7.70
CA ALA A 552 0.98 9.43 -8.96
C ALA A 552 1.35 8.14 -9.69
N PHE A 553 2.60 7.70 -9.57
CA PHE A 553 3.07 6.44 -10.14
C PHE A 553 2.40 5.22 -9.50
N ALA A 554 2.25 5.19 -8.18
CA ALA A 554 1.78 4.02 -7.42
C ALA A 554 1.08 4.45 -6.12
N ALA A 555 0.21 3.61 -5.56
CA ALA A 555 -0.47 3.87 -4.29
C ALA A 555 0.47 3.67 -3.07
N TYR A 556 1.60 4.36 -3.07
CA TYR A 556 2.69 4.16 -2.12
C TYR A 556 3.30 5.50 -1.71
N SER A 557 3.30 5.82 -0.42
CA SER A 557 3.66 7.14 0.10
C SER A 557 5.11 7.30 0.53
N ASP A 558 5.84 6.24 0.89
CA ASP A 558 7.19 6.35 1.47
C ASP A 558 8.29 6.66 0.43
N ARG A 559 7.96 7.37 -0.65
CA ARG A 559 8.86 7.67 -1.77
C ARG A 559 9.99 8.62 -1.40
N ASP A 560 9.83 9.41 -0.35
CA ASP A 560 10.78 10.42 0.14
C ASP A 560 11.52 9.99 1.42
N SER A 561 11.46 8.70 1.79
CA SER A 561 12.09 8.18 2.99
C SER A 561 13.59 7.92 2.81
N LEU A 562 14.43 8.40 3.73
CA LEU A 562 15.84 8.04 3.81
C LEU A 562 16.03 6.69 4.48
N TRP A 563 15.33 6.48 5.59
CA TRP A 563 15.43 5.28 6.40
C TRP A 563 14.09 4.58 6.52
N VAL A 564 14.12 3.26 6.47
CA VAL A 564 13.00 2.42 6.87
C VAL A 564 13.48 1.48 7.97
N LEU A 565 12.88 1.62 9.14
CA LEU A 565 13.17 0.79 10.30
C LEU A 565 12.22 -0.42 10.32
N GLN A 566 12.77 -1.56 10.73
CA GLN A 566 12.04 -2.73 11.18
C GLN A 566 12.43 -2.99 12.62
N ASN A 567 11.48 -2.88 13.53
CA ASN A 567 11.67 -3.14 14.96
C ASN A 567 10.94 -4.43 15.30
N TYR A 568 11.65 -5.42 15.83
CA TYR A 568 11.15 -6.79 15.95
C TYR A 568 11.42 -7.34 17.34
N GLY A 569 10.48 -8.13 17.85
CA GLY A 569 10.62 -8.82 19.12
C GLY A 569 9.91 -10.16 19.15
N SER A 570 10.56 -11.17 19.72
CA SER A 570 10.21 -12.59 19.57
C SER A 570 9.39 -13.14 20.75
N THR A 571 9.00 -12.30 21.71
CA THR A 571 8.32 -12.73 22.94
C THR A 571 7.13 -11.83 23.28
N SER A 572 6.20 -12.31 24.10
CA SER A 572 5.10 -11.46 24.60
C SER A 572 5.61 -10.24 25.36
N ALA A 573 6.70 -10.38 26.13
CA ALA A 573 7.36 -9.28 26.84
C ALA A 573 7.92 -8.21 25.88
N SER A 574 8.28 -8.59 24.66
CA SER A 574 8.82 -7.66 23.65
C SER A 574 7.77 -6.71 23.06
N ILE A 575 6.47 -7.00 23.17
CA ILE A 575 5.42 -6.17 22.55
C ILE A 575 5.45 -4.74 23.07
N GLY A 576 5.45 -4.56 24.39
CA GLY A 576 5.54 -3.24 25.02
C GLY A 576 6.85 -2.54 24.69
N PHE A 577 7.94 -3.30 24.61
CA PHE A 577 9.26 -2.78 24.31
C PHE A 577 9.38 -2.26 22.87
N VAL A 578 8.97 -3.05 21.88
CA VAL A 578 8.97 -2.65 20.46
C VAL A 578 8.09 -1.41 20.23
N ASN A 579 6.96 -1.29 20.93
CA ASN A 579 6.14 -0.07 20.90
C ASN A 579 6.88 1.17 21.42
N GLY A 580 7.68 1.01 22.48
CA GLY A 580 8.44 2.11 23.05
C GLY A 580 9.64 2.53 22.19
N ILE A 581 10.20 1.64 21.34
CA ILE A 581 11.25 2.00 20.37
C ILE A 581 10.76 3.11 19.43
N ASN A 582 9.60 2.91 18.77
CA ASN A 582 9.01 3.93 17.90
C ASN A 582 8.69 5.21 18.70
N SER A 583 8.07 5.06 19.87
CA SER A 583 7.67 6.19 20.72
C SER A 583 8.86 7.05 21.14
N ALA A 584 9.99 6.44 21.51
CA ALA A 584 11.20 7.15 21.92
C ALA A 584 11.74 8.05 20.80
N ILE A 585 11.76 7.54 19.57
CA ILE A 585 12.20 8.29 18.38
C ILE A 585 11.21 9.42 18.07
N ILE A 586 9.91 9.10 17.95
CA ILE A 586 8.87 10.06 17.55
C ILE A 586 8.76 11.21 18.55
N ASN A 587 8.73 10.90 19.86
CA ASN A 587 8.57 11.92 20.91
C ASN A 587 9.78 12.86 21.00
N ALA A 588 10.99 12.38 20.65
CA ALA A 588 12.20 13.17 20.65
C ALA A 588 12.39 14.01 19.37
N GLN A 589 11.56 13.78 18.34
CA GLN A 589 11.60 14.51 17.07
C GLN A 589 10.18 14.78 16.53
N PRO A 590 9.30 15.45 17.31
CA PRO A 590 7.86 15.52 17.03
C PRO A 590 7.50 16.32 15.77
N GLN A 591 8.39 17.17 15.29
CA GLN A 591 8.22 17.96 14.06
C GLN A 591 8.36 17.12 12.78
N THR A 592 8.79 15.86 12.86
CA THR A 592 8.99 15.00 11.69
C THR A 592 7.74 14.20 11.38
N GLY A 593 7.31 14.25 10.13
CA GLY A 593 6.22 13.41 9.61
C GLY A 593 6.70 11.97 9.41
N PHE A 594 6.89 11.23 10.50
CA PHE A 594 7.20 9.81 10.43
C PHE A 594 6.02 9.02 9.86
N GLY A 595 6.30 8.02 9.03
CA GLY A 595 5.33 7.05 8.55
C GLY A 595 5.62 5.64 9.04
N ALA A 596 4.98 4.66 8.43
CA ALA A 596 5.24 3.24 8.66
C ALA A 596 5.24 2.49 7.32
N TYR A 597 5.94 1.37 7.27
CA TYR A 597 6.06 0.56 6.06
C TYR A 597 5.13 -0.66 6.11
N LEU A 598 4.16 -0.70 5.20
CA LEU A 598 3.04 -1.65 5.20
C LEU A 598 3.45 -3.13 5.08
N ASN A 599 4.55 -3.45 4.39
CA ASN A 599 5.04 -4.84 4.35
C ASN A 599 5.49 -5.36 5.73
N TYR A 600 5.74 -4.47 6.70
CA TYR A 600 5.93 -4.77 8.12
C TYR A 600 4.69 -4.37 8.92
N VAL A 601 3.52 -4.84 8.46
CA VAL A 601 2.21 -4.46 9.01
C VAL A 601 2.15 -4.66 10.52
N ASP A 602 1.76 -3.60 11.21
CA ASP A 602 1.55 -3.58 12.64
C ASP A 602 0.06 -3.74 12.98
N PRO A 603 -0.37 -4.88 13.56
CA PRO A 603 -1.76 -5.16 13.91
C PRO A 603 -2.28 -4.36 15.12
N SER A 604 -1.43 -3.60 15.81
CA SER A 604 -1.83 -2.79 16.97
C SER A 604 -2.46 -1.45 16.58
N TYR A 605 -2.28 -1.00 15.34
CA TYR A 605 -2.94 0.20 14.85
C TYR A 605 -4.42 -0.08 14.55
N ASP A 606 -5.28 0.87 14.93
CA ASP A 606 -6.60 0.97 14.34
C ASP A 606 -6.51 1.33 12.85
N ALA A 607 -7.60 1.14 12.12
CA ALA A 607 -7.63 1.36 10.67
C ALA A 607 -7.22 2.80 10.30
N ALA A 608 -7.76 3.81 11.00
CA ALA A 608 -7.46 5.21 10.71
C ALA A 608 -5.98 5.56 10.89
N THR A 609 -5.35 5.07 11.96
CA THR A 609 -3.92 5.26 12.23
C THR A 609 -3.09 4.53 11.18
N ALA A 610 -3.44 3.27 10.86
CA ALA A 610 -2.79 2.51 9.81
C ALA A 610 -2.85 3.23 8.46
N HIS A 611 -4.04 3.72 8.07
CA HIS A 611 -4.23 4.44 6.81
C HIS A 611 -3.37 5.69 6.73
N LYS A 612 -3.33 6.47 7.82
CA LYS A 612 -2.51 7.68 7.90
C LYS A 612 -1.02 7.36 7.76
N LEU A 613 -0.53 6.33 8.46
CA LEU A 613 0.89 5.98 8.50
C LEU A 613 1.39 5.27 7.23
N TYR A 614 0.56 4.43 6.60
CA TYR A 614 0.95 3.63 5.44
C TYR A 614 0.70 4.31 4.09
N TYR A 615 -0.25 5.24 4.02
CA TYR A 615 -0.65 5.88 2.76
C TYR A 615 -0.62 7.42 2.84
N GLY A 616 -0.83 8.00 4.02
CA GLY A 616 -1.13 9.43 4.14
C GLY A 616 -2.48 9.81 3.52
N ASP A 617 -2.92 11.04 3.75
CA ASP A 617 -4.30 11.45 3.47
C ASP A 617 -4.65 11.41 1.98
N ALA A 618 -3.73 11.85 1.12
CA ALA A 618 -3.98 11.99 -0.32
C ALA A 618 -4.12 10.62 -1.02
N VAL A 619 -3.18 9.70 -0.77
CA VAL A 619 -3.23 8.34 -1.34
C VAL A 619 -4.43 7.58 -0.77
N TYR A 620 -4.65 7.66 0.56
CA TYR A 620 -5.80 7.02 1.19
C TYR A 620 -7.13 7.51 0.60
N SER A 621 -7.31 8.82 0.43
CA SER A 621 -8.57 9.37 -0.10
C SER A 621 -8.87 8.88 -1.51
N ARG A 622 -7.85 8.78 -2.37
CA ARG A 622 -7.98 8.20 -3.72
C ARG A 622 -8.29 6.71 -3.67
N LEU A 623 -7.59 5.95 -2.82
CA LEU A 623 -7.87 4.52 -2.60
C LEU A 623 -9.29 4.28 -2.11
N ALA A 624 -9.77 5.06 -1.13
CA ALA A 624 -11.10 4.94 -0.56
C ALA A 624 -12.19 5.22 -1.60
N THR A 625 -11.98 6.23 -2.45
CA THR A 625 -12.90 6.53 -3.56
C THR A 625 -12.97 5.37 -4.55
N LEU A 626 -11.81 4.82 -4.95
CA LEU A 626 -11.75 3.67 -5.85
C LEU A 626 -12.38 2.42 -5.21
N LYS A 627 -12.09 2.15 -3.94
CA LYS A 627 -12.64 1.04 -3.17
C LYS A 627 -14.16 1.05 -3.18
N ALA A 628 -14.78 2.21 -2.97
CA ALA A 628 -16.24 2.35 -3.00
C ALA A 628 -16.84 2.03 -4.38
N GLN A 629 -16.09 2.24 -5.47
CA GLN A 629 -16.53 1.94 -6.83
C GLN A 629 -16.39 0.44 -7.16
N VAL A 630 -15.27 -0.17 -6.80
CA VAL A 630 -14.88 -1.51 -7.30
C VAL A 630 -15.18 -2.63 -6.33
N ASP A 631 -15.37 -2.31 -5.04
CA ASP A 631 -15.78 -3.24 -3.99
C ASP A 631 -16.67 -2.57 -2.93
N PRO A 632 -17.89 -2.13 -3.30
CA PRO A 632 -18.82 -1.44 -2.39
C PRO A 632 -19.34 -2.33 -1.24
N LYS A 633 -19.16 -3.65 -1.33
CA LYS A 633 -19.56 -4.60 -0.27
C LYS A 633 -18.40 -4.95 0.67
N SER A 634 -17.23 -4.35 0.44
CA SER A 634 -15.98 -4.69 1.11
C SER A 634 -15.76 -6.20 1.15
N VAL A 635 -15.89 -6.88 0.00
CA VAL A 635 -15.61 -8.31 -0.16
C VAL A 635 -14.15 -8.58 0.22
N PHE A 636 -13.21 -7.82 -0.32
CA PHE A 636 -11.81 -7.84 0.09
C PHE A 636 -11.64 -6.98 1.33
N TRP A 637 -11.44 -7.62 2.48
CA TRP A 637 -11.40 -6.92 3.76
C TRP A 637 -10.48 -7.61 4.76
N ASN A 638 -9.78 -6.82 5.54
CA ASN A 638 -9.06 -7.17 6.76
C ASN A 638 -9.18 -5.97 7.73
N PRO A 639 -8.76 -6.07 9.00
CA PRO A 639 -8.92 -4.99 9.98
C PRO A 639 -8.31 -3.63 9.61
N GLN A 640 -7.38 -3.57 8.64
CA GLN A 640 -6.73 -2.33 8.19
C GLN A 640 -6.92 -2.09 6.68
N ALA A 641 -7.79 -2.85 6.03
CA ALA A 641 -8.10 -2.67 4.61
C ALA A 641 -8.63 -1.25 4.34
N ILE A 642 -8.51 -0.79 3.10
CA ILE A 642 -9.08 0.49 2.70
C ILE A 642 -10.60 0.48 2.95
N GLY A 643 -11.10 1.47 3.69
CA GLY A 643 -12.50 1.58 4.10
C GLY A 643 -12.93 0.64 5.23
N ALA A 644 -11.99 0.10 6.01
CA ALA A 644 -12.26 -0.74 7.18
C ALA A 644 -12.82 0.01 8.39
#